data_AF-A0A101RWH4-F1
#
_entry.id   AF-A0A101RWH4-F1
#
_cell.length_a   1.000
_cell.length_b   1.000
_cell.length_c   1.000
_cell.angle_alpha   90.00
_cell.angle_beta   90.00
_cell.angle_gamma   90.00
#
_symmetry.space_group_name_H-M   'P 1'
#
loop_
_entity.id
_entity.type
_entity.pdbx_description
1 polymer ?
#
loop_
_entity_poly.entity_id
_entity_poly.type
_entity_poly.pdbx_seq_one_letter_code
_entity_poly.pdbx_strand_id
1 'polypeptide(L)'
;MNTARLRDRVAASDPGLLRLAAGLRTVAAIALTLAVLGLAGVSVRHLVAGAIAAMVATFAIREKQRTAQAVTLALGLPLALVSLSLGALLSSRVVAGDLFFVALIFCAVYGRRFGDRGTALGLIGFQVYFVSLFVGATVSGLPELYGVLAVAFLCSAAARFLLVPETPAGLLERLREAFRARLAQLVSAQLGLLDAGPEEIDEVLETVREGTARLHETALMIQGRLEEGTADEATARLVQRRIADAEIAAERLGLLLLTARSAERADTLTLHLPGAPAPRAGRMPGRDEAMAQVRRDLEALRLLVLRPAAARSGTALSQVRNRLLGYREEDRLPPAPPAVQDVFRGIGETARAVLGLRIALDGPQDESDDSPETARSREELDAEDAVIDAGEADGAAQEELTGLRRPTTRAAVQVAVGSSLAIVGGEFLSSQRWYWAVLTCWIVFLNTSSTGEILVKGYRRLLGTVLGVLAGIVLAGSVGQHTWTAFALVLVLVFAMFYTAPLSYTLMSFFVTAALGLLYTLLHTYSLSVLVLRVEETALGAACGVIAAAFVLPVRTDRRTNDLLVTVLERLDEVTEAAVDQLSGGTPVELLDQARDLDQALADLRAATQPLTHPITPLRARRDTARYVVALLETCAYHARSLAATAELLPTHPSIAADPRLRRAGRRIGDNIAAIAAHVRDEHSTAAVETGPSIASLLDTEVPGTPRFGRVTDRVLRHVQRLDETLVGLARPLHVPVSAPKR
;
A
#
# COMPACT_ATOMS: atom_id res chain seq x y z
N MET A 1 -12.87 -21.64 20.40
CA MET A 1 -12.63 -20.64 19.33
C MET A 1 -11.39 -21.09 18.56
N ASN A 2 -11.54 -21.65 17.35
CA ASN A 2 -10.46 -22.37 16.64
C ASN A 2 -9.25 -21.47 16.34
N THR A 3 -8.05 -21.97 16.66
CA THR A 3 -6.74 -21.35 16.40
C THR A 3 -6.54 -20.95 14.94
N ALA A 4 -7.11 -21.72 14.00
CA ALA A 4 -7.13 -21.39 12.57
C ALA A 4 -7.83 -20.06 12.27
N ARG A 5 -9.02 -19.80 12.84
CA ARG A 5 -9.75 -18.54 12.62
C ARG A 5 -9.01 -17.33 13.23
N LEU A 6 -8.25 -17.55 14.30
CA LEU A 6 -7.44 -16.52 14.93
C LEU A 6 -6.20 -16.20 14.08
N ARG A 7 -5.56 -17.24 13.52
CA ARG A 7 -4.47 -17.09 12.54
C ARG A 7 -4.93 -16.37 11.28
N ASP A 8 -6.10 -16.70 10.73
CA ASP A 8 -6.64 -16.04 9.53
C ASP A 8 -6.94 -14.56 9.78
N ARG A 9 -7.47 -14.21 10.97
CA ARG A 9 -7.69 -12.81 11.36
C ARG A 9 -6.40 -12.03 11.54
N VAL A 10 -5.39 -12.65 12.15
CA VAL A 10 -4.08 -12.02 12.34
C VAL A 10 -3.37 -11.85 10.98
N ALA A 11 -3.42 -12.84 10.10
CA ALA A 11 -2.85 -12.77 8.75
C ALA A 11 -3.53 -11.72 7.88
N ALA A 12 -4.86 -11.56 8.00
CA ALA A 12 -5.58 -10.51 7.29
C ALA A 12 -5.24 -9.10 7.83
N SER A 13 -5.09 -8.97 9.16
CA SER A 13 -4.71 -7.70 9.77
C SER A 13 -3.27 -7.31 9.42
N ASP A 14 -2.34 -8.26 9.52
CA ASP A 14 -0.88 -8.10 9.32
C ASP A 14 -0.40 -9.03 8.19
N PRO A 15 -0.57 -8.64 6.91
CA PRO A 15 -0.16 -9.46 5.78
C PRO A 15 1.34 -9.73 5.85
N GLY A 16 1.73 -11.01 5.74
CA GLY A 16 3.13 -11.43 5.87
C GLY A 16 3.69 -11.42 7.30
N LEU A 17 2.90 -11.06 8.32
CA LEU A 17 3.35 -10.83 9.71
C LEU A 17 4.50 -9.83 9.82
N LEU A 18 4.57 -8.89 8.87
CA LEU A 18 5.66 -7.93 8.76
C LEU A 18 5.74 -7.01 9.99
N ARG A 19 4.58 -6.56 10.50
CA ARG A 19 4.54 -5.67 11.67
C ARG A 19 4.87 -6.43 12.95
N LEU A 20 4.34 -7.63 13.10
CA LEU A 20 4.64 -8.52 14.22
C LEU A 20 6.14 -8.83 14.29
N ALA A 21 6.75 -9.21 13.17
CA ALA A 21 8.16 -9.54 13.11
C ALA A 21 9.06 -8.32 13.33
N ALA A 22 8.70 -7.15 12.80
CA ALA A 22 9.39 -5.89 13.08
C ALA A 22 9.35 -5.51 14.58
N GLY A 23 8.18 -5.64 15.22
CA GLY A 23 8.01 -5.40 16.65
C GLY A 23 8.79 -6.40 17.51
N LEU A 24 8.65 -7.70 17.23
CA LEU A 24 9.31 -8.76 17.98
C LEU A 24 10.83 -8.69 17.85
N ARG A 25 11.36 -8.44 16.65
CA ARG A 25 12.80 -8.28 16.42
C ARG A 25 13.36 -7.12 17.23
N THR A 26 12.67 -5.98 17.24
CA THR A 26 13.14 -4.79 17.97
C THR A 26 13.10 -5.02 19.48
N VAL A 27 12.02 -5.59 20.01
CA VAL A 27 11.93 -5.92 21.44
C VAL A 27 12.96 -6.98 21.83
N ALA A 28 13.16 -8.01 21.02
CA ALA A 28 14.18 -9.03 21.26
C ALA A 28 15.59 -8.41 21.29
N ALA A 29 15.91 -7.52 20.34
CA ALA A 29 17.19 -6.82 20.31
C ALA A 29 17.42 -5.97 21.56
N ILE A 30 16.41 -5.19 21.98
CA ILE A 30 16.48 -4.34 23.17
C ILE A 30 16.59 -5.18 24.44
N ALA A 31 15.74 -6.19 24.61
CA ALA A 31 15.74 -7.07 25.77
C ALA A 31 17.06 -7.83 25.91
N LEU A 32 17.61 -8.35 24.80
CA LEU A 32 18.90 -9.04 24.79
C LEU A 32 20.04 -8.07 25.14
N THR A 33 20.03 -6.87 24.58
CA THR A 33 21.04 -5.83 24.89
C THR A 33 21.01 -5.46 26.37
N LEU A 34 19.82 -5.25 26.92
CA LEU A 34 19.62 -4.90 28.33
C LEU A 34 20.01 -6.05 29.26
N ALA A 35 19.72 -7.30 28.89
CA ALA A 35 20.14 -8.46 29.66
C ALA A 35 21.67 -8.58 29.70
N VAL A 36 22.35 -8.47 28.56
CA VAL A 36 23.81 -8.57 28.48
C VAL A 36 24.49 -7.42 29.25
N LEU A 37 24.05 -6.18 29.04
CA LEU A 37 24.63 -5.02 29.73
C LEU A 37 24.26 -4.99 31.22
N GLY A 38 23.08 -5.47 31.59
CA GLY A 38 22.65 -5.57 32.99
C GLY A 38 23.48 -6.59 33.76
N LEU A 39 23.78 -7.75 33.15
CA LEU A 39 24.67 -8.76 33.72
C LEU A 39 26.12 -8.25 33.85
N ALA A 40 26.55 -7.37 32.95
CA ALA A 40 27.85 -6.71 33.04
C ALA A 40 27.90 -5.57 34.09
N GLY A 41 26.80 -5.30 34.80
CA GLY A 41 26.74 -4.30 35.88
C GLY A 41 26.85 -2.85 35.41
N VAL A 42 26.54 -2.56 34.14
CA VAL A 42 26.70 -1.22 33.57
C VAL A 42 25.62 -0.27 34.12
N SER A 43 25.98 0.99 34.32
CA SER A 43 25.06 2.01 34.87
C SER A 43 23.77 2.18 34.05
N VAL A 44 22.69 2.65 34.69
CA VAL A 44 21.39 2.88 34.04
C VAL A 44 21.46 3.77 32.80
N ARG A 45 22.29 4.82 32.80
CA ARG A 45 22.46 5.72 31.63
C ARG A 45 22.97 4.98 30.40
N HIS A 46 23.94 4.09 30.60
CA HIS A 46 24.50 3.24 29.54
C HIS A 46 23.52 2.15 29.08
N LEU A 47 22.69 1.61 29.98
CA LEU A 47 21.60 0.69 29.61
C LEU A 47 20.60 1.36 28.65
N VAL A 48 20.22 2.61 28.93
CA VAL A 48 19.34 3.40 28.05
C VAL A 48 20.02 3.67 26.70
N ALA A 49 21.32 4.02 26.70
CA ALA A 49 22.09 4.21 25.48
C ALA A 49 22.11 2.96 24.61
N GLY A 50 22.37 1.79 25.22
CA GLY A 50 22.35 0.49 24.54
C GLY A 50 20.98 0.13 23.98
N ALA A 51 19.91 0.37 24.74
CA ALA A 51 18.53 0.13 24.28
C ALA A 51 18.18 0.98 23.05
N ILE A 52 18.50 2.28 23.07
CA ILE A 52 18.24 3.17 21.92
C ILE A 52 19.12 2.75 20.72
N ALA A 53 20.40 2.42 20.94
CA ALA A 53 21.28 1.95 19.87
C ALA A 53 20.77 0.65 19.22
N ALA A 54 20.29 -0.32 20.01
CA ALA A 54 19.72 -1.57 19.53
C ALA A 54 18.42 -1.33 18.73
N MET A 55 17.57 -0.42 19.23
CA MET A 55 16.36 0.01 18.54
C MET A 55 16.69 0.62 17.17
N VAL A 56 17.66 1.54 17.11
CA VAL A 56 18.09 2.22 15.88
C VAL A 56 18.70 1.24 14.88
N ALA A 57 19.62 0.37 15.32
CA ALA A 57 20.24 -0.65 14.48
C ALA A 57 19.22 -1.67 13.94
N THR A 58 18.11 -1.87 14.64
CA THR A 58 17.01 -2.71 14.15
C THR A 58 16.12 -1.95 13.16
N PHE A 59 15.70 -0.73 13.49
CA PHE A 59 14.74 0.01 12.66
C PHE A 59 15.34 0.61 11.38
N ALA A 60 16.61 1.02 11.39
CA ALA A 60 17.21 1.74 10.28
C ALA A 60 17.37 0.87 9.01
N ILE A 61 17.58 -0.44 9.18
CA ILE A 61 17.87 -1.36 8.08
C ILE A 61 16.57 -1.83 7.42
N ARG A 62 16.37 -1.41 6.17
CA ARG A 62 15.19 -1.69 5.35
C ARG A 62 15.43 -2.61 4.15
N GLU A 63 16.69 -2.90 3.85
CA GLU A 63 17.08 -3.73 2.70
C GLU A 63 16.38 -5.11 2.74
N LYS A 64 15.96 -5.60 1.57
CA LYS A 64 15.19 -6.86 1.47
C LYS A 64 16.07 -8.12 1.54
N GLN A 65 17.32 -8.02 1.08
CA GLN A 65 18.26 -9.15 1.03
C GLN A 65 19.08 -9.28 2.31
N ARG A 66 19.26 -10.51 2.80
CA ARG A 66 20.02 -10.79 4.04
C ARG A 66 21.48 -10.35 3.97
N THR A 67 22.13 -10.54 2.82
CA THR A 67 23.53 -10.15 2.59
C THR A 67 23.68 -8.62 2.67
N ALA A 68 22.80 -7.89 2.00
CA ALA A 68 22.75 -6.43 2.06
C ALA A 68 22.54 -5.93 3.50
N GLN A 69 21.56 -6.51 4.22
CA GLN A 69 21.30 -6.18 5.63
C GLN A 69 22.55 -6.38 6.52
N ALA A 70 23.29 -7.48 6.31
CA ALA A 70 24.51 -7.77 7.07
C ALA A 70 25.61 -6.75 6.79
N VAL A 71 25.81 -6.38 5.53
CA VAL A 71 26.78 -5.34 5.12
C VAL A 71 26.41 -3.99 5.75
N THR A 72 25.14 -3.59 5.70
CA THR A 72 24.69 -2.31 6.27
C THR A 72 24.80 -2.30 7.79
N LEU A 73 24.52 -3.40 8.48
CA LEU A 73 24.74 -3.50 9.93
C LEU A 73 26.22 -3.41 10.28
N ALA A 74 27.09 -4.08 9.50
CA ALA A 74 28.54 -4.04 9.68
C ALA A 74 29.12 -2.65 9.43
N LEU A 75 28.65 -1.92 8.41
CA LEU A 75 29.02 -0.53 8.14
C LEU A 75 28.42 0.46 9.14
N GLY A 76 27.25 0.14 9.68
CA GLY A 76 26.54 0.96 10.65
C GLY A 76 27.29 1.10 11.97
N LEU A 77 27.99 0.06 12.43
CA LEU A 77 28.74 0.11 13.70
C LEU A 77 29.91 1.12 13.65
N PRO A 78 30.85 1.07 12.68
CA PRO A 78 31.89 2.10 12.55
C PRO A 78 31.31 3.52 12.45
N LEU A 79 30.23 3.71 11.68
CA LEU A 79 29.59 5.01 11.56
C LEU A 79 28.98 5.48 12.89
N ALA A 80 28.37 4.57 13.65
CA ALA A 80 27.84 4.85 14.98
C ALA A 80 28.96 5.26 15.95
N LEU A 81 30.09 4.54 15.92
CA LEU A 81 31.26 4.87 16.74
C LEU A 81 31.80 6.26 16.38
N VAL A 82 31.99 6.57 15.10
CA VAL A 82 32.44 7.91 14.65
C VAL A 82 31.47 9.00 15.09
N SER A 83 30.16 8.77 14.93
CA SER A 83 29.12 9.73 15.33
C SER A 83 29.14 9.99 16.84
N LEU A 84 29.33 8.93 17.63
CA LEU A 84 29.47 9.03 19.08
C LEU A 84 30.74 9.80 19.48
N SER A 85 31.90 9.49 18.88
CA SER A 85 33.17 10.17 19.15
C SER A 85 33.06 11.67 18.85
N LEU A 86 32.46 12.02 17.71
CA LEU A 86 32.26 13.42 17.31
C LEU A 86 31.31 14.14 18.27
N GLY A 87 30.23 13.50 18.71
CA GLY A 87 29.34 14.05 19.73
C GLY A 87 30.06 14.31 21.06
N ALA A 88 30.89 13.38 21.51
CA ALA A 88 31.65 13.52 22.76
C ALA A 88 32.73 14.61 22.67
N LEU A 89 33.45 14.71 21.56
CA LEU A 89 34.49 15.72 21.34
C LEU A 89 33.91 17.14 21.23
N LEU A 90 32.77 17.27 20.52
CA LEU A 90 32.12 18.56 20.27
C LEU A 90 31.23 19.03 21.44
N SER A 91 30.98 18.18 22.44
CA SER A 91 30.18 18.51 23.63
C SER A 91 30.67 19.76 24.39
N SER A 92 31.98 20.06 24.31
CA SER A 92 32.60 21.24 24.94
C SER A 92 32.46 22.53 24.13
N ARG A 93 32.11 22.45 22.83
CA ARG A 93 32.04 23.58 21.89
C ARG A 93 30.64 23.66 21.27
N VAL A 94 29.71 24.26 22.01
CA VAL A 94 28.27 24.35 21.66
C VAL A 94 28.04 24.70 20.18
N VAL A 95 28.56 25.85 19.72
CA VAL A 95 28.38 26.31 18.32
C VAL A 95 28.96 25.34 17.29
N ALA A 96 30.12 24.74 17.56
CA ALA A 96 30.73 23.78 16.65
C ALA A 96 29.97 22.46 16.61
N GLY A 97 29.41 22.04 17.75
CA GLY A 97 28.50 20.90 17.87
C GLY A 97 27.23 21.11 17.05
N ASP A 98 26.60 22.28 17.17
CA ASP A 98 25.35 22.59 16.44
C ASP A 98 25.57 22.64 14.93
N LEU A 99 26.64 23.30 14.48
CA LEU A 99 27.00 23.34 13.05
C LEU A 99 27.29 21.94 12.50
N PHE A 100 28.01 21.11 13.26
CA PHE A 100 28.25 19.72 12.87
C PHE A 100 26.96 18.92 12.84
N PHE A 101 26.05 19.13 13.81
CA PHE A 101 24.79 18.41 13.85
C PHE A 101 23.92 18.75 12.63
N VAL A 102 23.86 20.01 12.22
CA VAL A 102 23.20 20.43 10.97
C VAL A 102 23.87 19.80 9.74
N ALA A 103 25.20 19.73 9.70
CA ALA A 103 25.92 19.07 8.61
C ALA A 103 25.66 17.55 8.55
N LEU A 104 25.65 16.88 9.71
CA LEU A 104 25.29 15.47 9.83
C LEU A 104 23.86 15.23 9.35
N ILE A 105 22.94 16.10 9.75
CA ILE A 105 21.56 16.12 9.31
C ILE A 105 21.50 16.20 7.77
N PHE A 106 22.16 17.19 7.18
CA PHE A 106 22.22 17.33 5.72
C PHE A 106 22.76 16.05 5.05
N CYS A 107 23.90 15.53 5.51
CA CYS A 107 24.53 14.33 4.98
C CYS A 107 23.63 13.09 5.08
N ALA A 108 22.93 12.92 6.20
CA ALA A 108 22.05 11.78 6.43
C ALA A 108 20.77 11.83 5.58
N VAL A 109 20.25 13.02 5.23
CA VAL A 109 19.15 13.15 4.26
C VAL A 109 19.66 13.01 2.83
N TYR A 110 20.80 13.62 2.52
CA TYR A 110 21.42 13.55 1.20
C TYR A 110 21.82 12.12 0.82
N GLY A 111 22.32 11.35 1.80
CA GLY A 111 22.70 9.95 1.66
C GLY A 111 21.55 9.03 1.25
N ARG A 112 20.28 9.43 1.45
CA ARG A 112 19.11 8.67 0.98
C ARG A 112 19.10 8.43 -0.54
N ARG A 113 19.87 9.21 -1.30
CA ARG A 113 20.08 9.00 -2.75
C ARG A 113 20.73 7.66 -3.10
N PHE A 114 21.45 7.04 -2.15
CA PHE A 114 22.10 5.75 -2.34
C PHE A 114 21.19 4.57 -1.92
N GLY A 115 19.87 4.75 -2.07
CA GLY A 115 18.86 3.76 -1.73
C GLY A 115 18.69 3.49 -0.23
N ASP A 116 18.22 2.29 0.10
CA ASP A 116 17.92 1.86 1.46
C ASP A 116 19.15 1.88 2.38
N ARG A 117 20.33 1.52 1.85
CA ARG A 117 21.58 1.52 2.62
C ARG A 117 21.96 2.92 3.08
N GLY A 118 21.94 3.89 2.16
CA GLY A 118 22.26 5.28 2.48
C GLY A 118 21.26 5.87 3.48
N THR A 119 19.98 5.51 3.36
CA THR A 119 18.93 5.88 4.32
C THR A 119 19.19 5.28 5.71
N ALA A 120 19.56 4.00 5.77
CA ALA A 120 19.86 3.30 7.01
C ALA A 120 21.07 3.89 7.74
N LEU A 121 22.19 4.07 7.02
CA LEU A 121 23.41 4.65 7.57
C LEU A 121 23.18 6.09 8.06
N GLY A 122 22.46 6.92 7.30
CA GLY A 122 22.08 8.26 7.71
C GLY A 122 21.25 8.27 9.01
N LEU A 123 20.28 7.36 9.13
CA LEU A 123 19.49 7.20 10.36
C LEU A 123 20.34 6.76 11.55
N ILE A 124 21.25 5.80 11.36
CA ILE A 124 22.15 5.33 12.41
C ILE A 124 23.05 6.47 12.90
N GLY A 125 23.72 7.18 11.99
CA GLY A 125 24.63 8.27 12.35
C GLY A 125 23.92 9.38 13.12
N PHE A 126 22.78 9.86 12.61
CA PHE A 126 21.97 10.89 13.26
C PHE A 126 21.49 10.45 14.66
N GLN A 127 20.91 9.25 14.77
CA GLN A 127 20.35 8.79 16.04
C GLN A 127 21.42 8.49 17.08
N VAL A 128 22.58 7.97 16.69
CA VAL A 128 23.67 7.70 17.62
C VAL A 128 24.34 9.01 18.08
N TYR A 129 24.45 10.01 17.21
CA TYR A 129 24.86 11.36 17.62
C TYR A 129 23.87 11.95 18.64
N PHE A 130 22.57 11.79 18.39
CA PHE A 130 21.53 12.19 19.35
C PHE A 130 21.66 11.46 20.69
N VAL A 131 21.94 10.15 20.70
CA VAL A 131 22.19 9.38 21.93
C VAL A 131 23.40 9.93 22.69
N SER A 132 24.45 10.34 21.99
CA SER A 132 25.64 10.98 22.59
C SER A 132 25.27 12.24 23.37
N LEU A 133 24.44 13.11 22.78
CA LEU A 133 23.92 14.32 23.44
C LEU A 133 23.00 13.99 24.62
N PHE A 134 22.13 12.99 24.47
CA PHE A 134 21.16 12.61 25.49
C PHE A 134 21.83 12.03 26.75
N VAL A 135 22.87 11.20 26.58
CA VAL A 135 23.59 10.55 27.69
C VAL A 135 24.62 11.51 28.31
N GLY A 136 25.03 12.54 27.57
CA GLY A 136 26.11 13.45 27.95
C GLY A 136 27.47 12.77 27.82
N ALA A 137 27.76 12.17 26.66
CA ALA A 137 29.01 11.45 26.43
C ALA A 137 30.22 12.37 26.53
N THR A 138 31.22 11.97 27.31
CA THR A 138 32.51 12.65 27.42
C THR A 138 33.60 11.80 26.80
N VAL A 139 34.72 12.43 26.42
CA VAL A 139 35.88 11.74 25.83
C VAL A 139 36.39 10.60 26.73
N SER A 140 36.33 10.80 28.06
CA SER A 140 36.73 9.78 29.05
C SER A 140 35.80 8.57 29.11
N GLY A 141 34.50 8.73 28.80
CA GLY A 141 33.51 7.65 28.80
C GLY A 141 33.39 6.90 27.47
N LEU A 142 34.14 7.31 26.43
CA LEU A 142 34.06 6.70 25.10
C LEU A 142 34.35 5.19 25.08
N PRO A 143 35.37 4.65 25.79
CA PRO A 143 35.65 3.21 25.74
C PRO A 143 34.47 2.36 26.23
N GLU A 144 33.81 2.79 27.32
CA GLU A 144 32.62 2.10 27.84
C GLU A 144 31.46 2.17 26.86
N LEU A 145 31.21 3.36 26.29
CA LEU A 145 30.16 3.56 25.30
C LEU A 145 30.41 2.76 24.01
N TYR A 146 31.66 2.62 23.55
CA TYR A 146 31.98 1.75 22.42
C TYR A 146 31.61 0.30 22.68
N GLY A 147 31.89 -0.21 23.89
CA GLY A 147 31.45 -1.53 24.33
C GLY A 147 29.92 -1.66 24.30
N VAL A 148 29.20 -0.66 24.81
CA VAL A 148 27.73 -0.61 24.80
C VAL A 148 27.16 -0.66 23.37
N LEU A 149 27.73 0.13 22.44
CA LEU A 149 27.31 0.13 21.04
C LEU A 149 27.61 -1.20 20.35
N ALA A 150 28.79 -1.77 20.58
CA ALA A 150 29.16 -3.06 20.01
C ALA A 150 28.18 -4.15 20.47
N VAL A 151 27.86 -4.21 21.77
CA VAL A 151 26.87 -5.15 22.32
C VAL A 151 25.49 -4.91 21.69
N ALA A 152 25.04 -3.66 21.58
CA ALA A 152 23.74 -3.34 20.98
C ALA A 152 23.64 -3.77 19.50
N PHE A 153 24.69 -3.56 18.70
CA PHE A 153 24.74 -3.99 17.31
C PHE A 153 24.82 -5.51 17.17
N LEU A 154 25.59 -6.19 18.02
CA LEU A 154 25.65 -7.66 18.06
C LEU A 154 24.30 -8.27 18.47
N CYS A 155 23.62 -7.70 19.47
CA CYS A 155 22.30 -8.14 19.89
C CYS A 155 21.24 -7.88 18.81
N SER A 156 21.33 -6.75 18.10
CA SER A 156 20.52 -6.45 16.92
C SER A 156 20.77 -7.47 15.78
N ALA A 157 22.02 -7.85 15.54
CA ALA A 157 22.38 -8.91 14.59
C ALA A 157 21.78 -10.25 15.02
N ALA A 158 21.91 -10.62 16.29
CA ALA A 158 21.36 -11.86 16.84
C ALA A 158 19.83 -11.89 16.75
N ALA A 159 19.16 -10.80 17.10
CA ALA A 159 17.72 -10.68 16.99
C ALA A 159 17.23 -10.82 15.54
N ARG A 160 17.96 -10.22 14.58
CA ARG A 160 17.61 -10.23 13.16
C ARG A 160 17.90 -11.57 12.47
N PHE A 161 19.06 -12.16 12.72
CA PHE A 161 19.54 -13.33 11.96
C PHE A 161 19.33 -14.66 12.69
N LEU A 162 19.22 -14.67 14.03
CA LEU A 162 19.04 -15.90 14.81
C LEU A 162 17.65 -16.00 15.48
N LEU A 163 17.16 -14.95 16.16
CA LEU A 163 15.92 -15.05 16.95
C LEU A 163 14.65 -14.90 16.10
N VAL A 164 14.63 -13.92 15.18
CA VAL A 164 13.50 -13.64 14.30
C VAL A 164 13.96 -13.64 12.84
N PRO A 165 14.43 -14.78 12.31
CA PRO A 165 14.92 -14.87 10.94
C PRO A 165 13.77 -14.72 9.94
N GLU A 166 13.85 -13.71 9.08
CA GLU A 166 12.97 -13.57 7.92
C GLU A 166 13.69 -14.10 6.68
N THR A 167 13.17 -15.16 6.06
CA THR A 167 13.62 -15.61 4.73
C THR A 167 12.72 -14.98 3.66
N PRO A 168 13.28 -14.54 2.51
CA PRO A 168 12.46 -14.03 1.41
C PRO A 168 11.35 -15.01 0.98
N ALA A 169 11.69 -16.29 0.84
CA ALA A 169 10.74 -17.36 0.52
C ALA A 169 9.63 -17.51 1.59
N GLY A 170 9.99 -17.48 2.88
CA GLY A 170 9.01 -17.61 3.96
C GLY A 170 8.08 -16.39 4.08
N LEU A 171 8.58 -15.19 3.76
CA LEU A 171 7.75 -13.99 3.69
C LEU A 171 6.77 -14.05 2.51
N LEU A 172 7.26 -14.43 1.33
CA LEU A 172 6.42 -14.57 0.14
C LEU A 172 5.28 -15.57 0.38
N GLU A 173 5.58 -16.71 1.00
CA GLU A 173 4.55 -17.71 1.35
C GLU A 173 3.50 -17.15 2.33
N ARG A 174 3.91 -16.38 3.36
CA ARG A 174 2.97 -15.73 4.28
C ARG A 174 2.14 -14.64 3.61
N LEU A 175 2.70 -13.89 2.65
CA LEU A 175 1.95 -12.90 1.87
C LEU A 175 0.92 -13.60 0.97
N ARG A 176 1.28 -14.72 0.36
CA ARG A 176 0.38 -15.59 -0.41
C ARG A 176 -0.76 -16.15 0.47
N GLU A 177 -0.45 -16.66 1.67
CA GLU A 177 -1.47 -17.05 2.66
C GLU A 177 -2.40 -15.88 3.02
N ALA A 178 -1.84 -14.68 3.25
CA ALA A 178 -2.62 -13.49 3.58
C ALA A 178 -3.53 -13.03 2.43
N PHE A 179 -3.06 -13.12 1.18
CA PHE A 179 -3.85 -12.81 0.00
C PHE A 179 -5.07 -13.74 -0.10
N ARG A 180 -4.88 -15.06 0.05
CA ARG A 180 -6.00 -16.03 0.09
C ARG A 180 -6.99 -15.71 1.21
N ALA A 181 -6.50 -15.39 2.41
CA ALA A 181 -7.36 -15.02 3.53
C ALA A 181 -8.16 -13.74 3.26
N ARG A 182 -7.56 -12.71 2.66
CA ARG A 182 -8.22 -11.46 2.27
C ARG A 182 -9.25 -11.68 1.15
N LEU A 183 -8.94 -12.53 0.16
CA LEU A 183 -9.87 -12.91 -0.89
C LEU A 183 -11.11 -13.60 -0.31
N ALA A 184 -10.93 -14.53 0.63
CA ALA A 184 -12.05 -15.18 1.31
C ALA A 184 -12.88 -14.21 2.17
N GLN A 185 -12.25 -13.19 2.77
CA GLN A 185 -12.94 -12.13 3.50
C GLN A 185 -13.75 -11.24 2.55
N LEU A 186 -13.22 -10.92 1.38
CA LEU A 186 -13.94 -10.18 0.35
C LEU A 186 -15.18 -10.96 -0.14
N VAL A 187 -15.03 -12.26 -0.44
CA VAL A 187 -16.18 -13.13 -0.78
C VAL A 187 -17.19 -13.19 0.37
N SER A 188 -16.73 -13.15 1.63
CA SER A 188 -17.63 -13.10 2.80
C SER A 188 -18.37 -11.76 2.90
N ALA A 189 -17.72 -10.63 2.60
CA ALA A 189 -18.34 -9.32 2.55
C ALA A 189 -19.37 -9.23 1.42
N GLN A 190 -19.05 -9.81 0.25
CA GLN A 190 -19.94 -9.94 -0.89
C GLN A 190 -21.17 -10.82 -0.61
N LEU A 191 -21.00 -11.87 0.21
CA LEU A 191 -22.14 -12.63 0.72
C LEU A 191 -23.00 -11.78 1.65
N GLY A 192 -22.39 -11.00 2.55
CA GLY A 192 -23.11 -10.02 3.36
C GLY A 192 -23.91 -9.03 2.51
N LEU A 193 -23.37 -8.62 1.35
CA LEU A 193 -24.06 -7.74 0.41
C LEU A 193 -25.34 -8.36 -0.13
N LEU A 194 -25.39 -9.69 -0.29
CA LEU A 194 -26.60 -10.43 -0.68
C LEU A 194 -27.65 -10.52 0.44
N ASP A 195 -27.23 -10.45 1.70
CA ASP A 195 -28.12 -10.58 2.87
C ASP A 195 -28.58 -9.22 3.43
N ALA A 196 -27.85 -8.14 3.16
CA ALA A 196 -28.07 -6.83 3.74
C ALA A 196 -29.48 -6.28 3.48
N GLY A 197 -30.11 -5.74 4.52
CA GLY A 197 -31.34 -4.96 4.42
C GLY A 197 -31.11 -3.53 3.88
N PRO A 198 -32.18 -2.75 3.63
CA PRO A 198 -32.07 -1.37 3.12
C PRO A 198 -31.28 -0.42 4.02
N GLU A 199 -31.27 -0.66 5.34
CA GLU A 199 -30.56 0.17 6.33
C GLU A 199 -29.08 -0.21 6.48
N GLU A 200 -28.72 -1.46 6.18
CA GLU A 200 -27.37 -2.01 6.38
C GLU A 200 -26.52 -2.00 5.10
N ILE A 201 -27.16 -1.80 3.93
CA ILE A 201 -26.52 -1.96 2.62
C ILE A 201 -25.31 -1.05 2.42
N ASP A 202 -25.36 0.19 2.93
CA ASP A 202 -24.26 1.15 2.77
C ASP A 202 -23.06 0.75 3.64
N GLU A 203 -23.29 0.23 4.86
CA GLU A 203 -22.23 -0.28 5.75
C GLU A 203 -21.57 -1.53 5.17
N VAL A 204 -22.37 -2.45 4.63
CA VAL A 204 -21.88 -3.67 3.99
C VAL A 204 -21.14 -3.35 2.69
N LEU A 205 -21.61 -2.36 1.92
CA LEU A 205 -20.93 -1.90 0.72
C LEU A 205 -19.56 -1.28 1.06
N GLU A 206 -19.47 -0.45 2.10
CA GLU A 206 -18.18 0.03 2.60
C GLU A 206 -17.26 -1.13 3.01
N THR A 207 -17.80 -2.18 3.64
CA THR A 207 -17.02 -3.38 3.99
C THR A 207 -16.46 -4.09 2.74
N VAL A 208 -17.23 -4.14 1.65
CA VAL A 208 -16.77 -4.68 0.35
C VAL A 208 -15.69 -3.79 -0.25
N ARG A 209 -15.86 -2.46 -0.26
CA ARG A 209 -14.86 -1.48 -0.74
C ARG A 209 -13.53 -1.62 0.00
N GLU A 210 -13.58 -1.68 1.34
CA GLU A 210 -12.40 -1.92 2.17
C GLU A 210 -11.77 -3.30 1.91
N GLY A 211 -12.60 -4.31 1.63
CA GLY A 211 -12.16 -5.66 1.27
C GLY A 211 -11.34 -5.67 -0.02
N THR A 212 -11.86 -5.03 -1.08
CA THR A 212 -11.17 -4.89 -2.38
C THR A 212 -9.86 -4.13 -2.22
N ALA A 213 -9.87 -2.97 -1.54
CA ALA A 213 -8.66 -2.18 -1.31
C ALA A 213 -7.59 -2.95 -0.52
N ARG A 214 -8.00 -3.74 0.49
CA ARG A 214 -7.07 -4.61 1.24
C ARG A 214 -6.51 -5.74 0.38
N LEU A 215 -7.33 -6.34 -0.50
CA LEU A 215 -6.85 -7.39 -1.40
C LEU A 215 -5.76 -6.84 -2.33
N HIS A 216 -6.04 -5.70 -2.98
CA HIS A 216 -5.11 -4.98 -3.84
C HIS A 216 -3.81 -4.59 -3.14
N GLU A 217 -3.88 -4.05 -1.90
CA GLU A 217 -2.70 -3.74 -1.11
C GLU A 217 -1.78 -4.96 -0.92
N THR A 218 -2.36 -6.15 -0.72
CA THR A 218 -1.56 -7.38 -0.57
C THR A 218 -1.00 -7.86 -1.90
N ALA A 219 -1.71 -7.66 -3.02
CA ALA A 219 -1.17 -7.92 -4.35
C ALA A 219 0.08 -7.07 -4.62
N LEU A 220 0.02 -5.76 -4.35
CA LEU A 220 1.16 -4.86 -4.48
C LEU A 220 2.33 -5.25 -3.55
N MET A 221 2.04 -5.71 -2.32
CA MET A 221 3.08 -6.22 -1.42
C MET A 221 3.77 -7.47 -1.96
N ILE A 222 3.04 -8.35 -2.66
CA ILE A 222 3.62 -9.53 -3.31
C ILE A 222 4.46 -9.11 -4.51
N GLN A 223 3.93 -8.23 -5.36
CA GLN A 223 4.63 -7.69 -6.53
C GLN A 223 5.98 -7.06 -6.15
N GLY A 224 5.99 -6.11 -5.21
CA GLY A 224 7.23 -5.45 -4.78
C GLY A 224 8.24 -6.38 -4.09
N ARG A 225 7.87 -7.63 -3.80
CA ARG A 225 8.80 -8.67 -3.31
C ARG A 225 9.29 -9.59 -4.42
N LEU A 226 8.50 -9.80 -5.46
CA LEU A 226 8.88 -10.56 -6.64
C LEU A 226 9.93 -9.79 -7.46
N GLU A 227 9.69 -8.51 -7.75
CA GLU A 227 10.58 -7.65 -8.56
C GLU A 227 12.02 -7.53 -8.02
N GLU A 228 12.21 -7.64 -6.71
CA GLU A 228 13.52 -7.45 -6.07
C GLU A 228 14.12 -8.74 -5.46
N GLY A 229 13.40 -9.87 -5.51
CA GLY A 229 13.62 -10.98 -4.59
C GLY A 229 13.58 -12.40 -5.15
N THR A 230 13.08 -12.64 -6.36
CA THR A 230 13.02 -14.00 -6.94
C THR A 230 14.14 -14.26 -7.93
N ALA A 231 14.73 -15.46 -7.86
CA ALA A 231 15.76 -15.91 -8.79
C ALA A 231 15.17 -16.42 -10.12
N ASP A 232 13.85 -16.63 -10.18
CA ASP A 232 13.12 -17.10 -11.35
C ASP A 232 12.04 -16.07 -11.73
N GLU A 233 12.30 -15.35 -12.81
CA GLU A 233 11.48 -14.25 -13.33
C GLU A 233 10.18 -14.76 -13.97
N ALA A 234 10.18 -15.98 -14.52
CA ALA A 234 9.00 -16.59 -15.12
C ALA A 234 7.96 -16.95 -14.06
N THR A 235 8.39 -17.63 -12.98
CA THR A 235 7.52 -17.92 -11.83
C THR A 235 6.96 -16.65 -11.19
N ALA A 236 7.76 -15.57 -11.13
CA ALA A 236 7.31 -14.28 -10.62
C ALA A 236 6.18 -13.68 -11.47
N ARG A 237 6.35 -13.64 -12.79
CA ARG A 237 5.33 -13.16 -13.75
C ARG A 237 4.06 -13.98 -13.68
N LEU A 238 4.18 -15.31 -13.64
CA LEU A 238 3.04 -16.22 -13.52
C LEU A 238 2.26 -15.97 -12.23
N VAL A 239 2.94 -15.95 -11.07
CA VAL A 239 2.30 -15.68 -9.77
C VAL A 239 1.58 -14.33 -9.78
N GLN A 240 2.19 -13.31 -10.37
CA GLN A 240 1.60 -11.99 -10.45
C GLN A 240 0.36 -11.92 -11.32
N ARG A 241 0.39 -12.54 -12.51
CA ARG A 241 -0.80 -12.64 -13.38
C ARG A 241 -1.95 -13.32 -12.65
N ARG A 242 -1.70 -14.44 -11.97
CA ARG A 242 -2.74 -15.17 -11.21
C ARG A 242 -3.32 -14.39 -10.05
N ILE A 243 -2.51 -13.55 -9.41
CA ILE A 243 -2.98 -12.62 -8.37
C ILE A 243 -3.90 -11.55 -8.98
N ALA A 244 -3.50 -10.95 -10.11
CA ALA A 244 -4.32 -9.97 -10.82
C ALA A 244 -5.64 -10.56 -11.31
N ASP A 245 -5.62 -11.75 -11.90
CA ASP A 245 -6.83 -12.48 -12.34
C ASP A 245 -7.81 -12.68 -11.17
N ALA A 246 -7.29 -13.11 -10.02
CA ALA A 246 -8.11 -13.34 -8.82
C ALA A 246 -8.71 -12.04 -8.26
N GLU A 247 -7.96 -10.95 -8.29
CA GLU A 247 -8.43 -9.62 -7.88
C GLU A 247 -9.54 -9.12 -8.81
N ILE A 248 -9.31 -9.15 -10.13
CA ILE A 248 -10.28 -8.72 -11.14
C ILE A 248 -11.56 -9.55 -11.06
N ALA A 249 -11.44 -10.88 -10.94
CA ALA A 249 -12.60 -11.76 -10.84
C ALA A 249 -13.42 -11.48 -9.57
N ALA A 250 -12.75 -11.27 -8.42
CA ALA A 250 -13.43 -10.93 -7.17
C ALA A 250 -14.11 -9.57 -7.22
N GLU A 251 -13.45 -8.54 -7.77
CA GLU A 251 -14.03 -7.21 -7.96
C GLU A 251 -15.26 -7.25 -8.88
N ARG A 252 -15.15 -7.97 -10.01
CA ARG A 252 -16.25 -8.20 -10.94
C ARG A 252 -17.43 -8.90 -10.27
N LEU A 253 -17.18 -9.91 -9.44
CA LEU A 253 -18.22 -10.60 -8.68
C LEU A 253 -19.01 -9.64 -7.78
N GLY A 254 -18.34 -8.67 -7.15
CA GLY A 254 -18.99 -7.61 -6.37
C GLY A 254 -19.95 -6.74 -7.21
N LEU A 255 -19.52 -6.32 -8.41
CA LEU A 255 -20.35 -5.53 -9.34
C LEU A 255 -21.58 -6.32 -9.82
N LEU A 256 -21.40 -7.60 -10.12
CA LEU A 256 -22.47 -8.48 -10.58
C LEU A 256 -23.50 -8.70 -9.47
N LEU A 257 -23.05 -8.86 -8.22
CA LEU A 257 -23.93 -8.99 -7.06
C LEU A 257 -24.74 -7.70 -6.80
N LEU A 258 -24.11 -6.52 -6.92
CA LEU A 258 -24.82 -5.24 -6.85
C LEU A 258 -25.88 -5.14 -7.94
N THR A 259 -25.51 -5.45 -9.18
CA THR A 259 -26.42 -5.42 -10.34
C THR A 259 -27.58 -6.41 -10.21
N ALA A 260 -27.33 -7.62 -9.71
CA ALA A 260 -28.37 -8.61 -9.47
C ALA A 260 -29.32 -8.18 -8.34
N ARG A 261 -28.84 -7.34 -7.42
CA ARG A 261 -29.66 -6.82 -6.32
C ARG A 261 -30.57 -5.65 -6.71
N SER A 262 -30.14 -4.82 -7.63
CA SER A 262 -30.85 -3.60 -8.01
C SER A 262 -31.82 -3.82 -9.17
N ALA A 263 -32.87 -2.98 -9.26
CA ALA A 263 -33.73 -2.93 -10.45
C ALA A 263 -33.02 -2.29 -11.64
N GLU A 264 -32.09 -1.38 -11.35
CA GLU A 264 -31.24 -0.66 -12.29
C GLU A 264 -29.83 -1.25 -12.27
N ARG A 265 -29.10 -1.29 -13.38
CA ARG A 265 -27.73 -1.83 -13.42
C ARG A 265 -26.80 -0.98 -12.56
N ALA A 266 -26.05 -1.60 -11.65
CA ALA A 266 -25.16 -0.87 -10.74
C ALA A 266 -24.02 -0.20 -11.55
N ASP A 267 -23.75 1.06 -11.24
CA ASP A 267 -22.62 1.79 -11.82
C ASP A 267 -21.32 1.30 -11.19
N THR A 268 -20.25 1.12 -11.99
CA THR A 268 -18.91 0.75 -11.50
C THR A 268 -18.39 1.76 -10.49
N LEU A 269 -18.75 3.03 -10.67
CA LEU A 269 -18.45 4.10 -9.74
C LEU A 269 -18.94 3.82 -8.30
N THR A 270 -19.98 3.00 -8.14
CA THR A 270 -20.51 2.61 -6.83
C THR A 270 -19.49 1.81 -6.01
N LEU A 271 -18.57 1.04 -6.61
CA LEU A 271 -17.53 0.35 -5.84
C LEU A 271 -16.29 1.22 -5.60
N HIS A 272 -16.01 2.19 -6.46
CA HIS A 272 -14.78 2.99 -6.38
C HIS A 272 -14.94 4.32 -5.64
N LEU A 273 -16.16 4.89 -5.57
CA LEU A 273 -16.39 6.17 -4.90
C LEU A 273 -16.79 5.97 -3.41
N PRO A 274 -15.96 6.40 -2.45
CA PRO A 274 -16.29 6.30 -1.02
C PRO A 274 -17.53 7.13 -0.68
N GLY A 275 -18.48 6.55 0.05
CA GLY A 275 -19.74 7.20 0.42
C GLY A 275 -20.80 7.31 -0.69
N ALA A 276 -20.61 6.69 -1.87
CA ALA A 276 -21.68 6.59 -2.86
C ALA A 276 -22.80 5.65 -2.34
N PRO A 277 -24.09 6.04 -2.42
CA PRO A 277 -25.19 5.23 -1.90
C PRO A 277 -25.39 3.97 -2.74
N ALA A 278 -25.82 2.88 -2.10
CA ALA A 278 -26.17 1.67 -2.82
C ALA A 278 -27.39 1.89 -3.74
N PRO A 279 -27.43 1.25 -4.93
CA PRO A 279 -28.60 1.32 -5.81
C PRO A 279 -29.85 0.71 -5.14
N ARG A 280 -31.02 1.28 -5.42
CA ARG A 280 -32.29 0.82 -4.80
C ARG A 280 -32.60 -0.62 -5.19
N ALA A 281 -32.92 -1.44 -4.20
CA ALA A 281 -33.31 -2.83 -4.40
C ALA A 281 -34.66 -2.92 -5.16
N GLY A 282 -34.67 -3.67 -6.26
CA GLY A 282 -35.89 -4.02 -6.99
C GLY A 282 -36.46 -5.35 -6.51
N ARG A 283 -37.80 -5.50 -6.47
CA ARG A 283 -38.45 -6.82 -6.35
C ARG A 283 -38.70 -7.39 -7.74
N MET A 284 -38.17 -8.58 -8.03
CA MET A 284 -38.46 -9.33 -9.28
C MET A 284 -38.93 -10.75 -8.93
N PRO A 285 -39.93 -11.31 -9.63
CA PRO A 285 -40.41 -12.69 -9.40
C PRO A 285 -39.34 -13.75 -9.70
N GLY A 286 -39.28 -14.84 -8.92
CA GLY A 286 -38.32 -15.96 -9.13
C GLY A 286 -36.90 -15.71 -8.62
N ARG A 287 -36.64 -14.51 -8.06
CA ARG A 287 -35.33 -14.09 -7.55
C ARG A 287 -34.92 -14.81 -6.26
N ASP A 288 -35.85 -15.13 -5.37
CA ASP A 288 -35.52 -15.60 -4.02
C ASP A 288 -34.89 -17.00 -4.00
N GLU A 289 -35.36 -17.94 -4.83
CA GLU A 289 -34.79 -19.29 -4.93
C GLU A 289 -33.40 -19.27 -5.60
N ALA A 290 -33.26 -18.49 -6.68
CA ALA A 290 -31.98 -18.33 -7.37
C ALA A 290 -30.94 -17.62 -6.47
N MET A 291 -31.36 -16.63 -5.67
CA MET A 291 -30.48 -15.97 -4.69
C MET A 291 -30.10 -16.89 -3.53
N ALA A 292 -30.99 -17.78 -3.09
CA ALA A 292 -30.62 -18.80 -2.11
C ALA A 292 -29.58 -19.78 -2.66
N GLN A 293 -29.62 -20.10 -3.95
CA GLN A 293 -28.58 -20.90 -4.61
C GLN A 293 -27.26 -20.12 -4.72
N VAL A 294 -27.29 -18.85 -5.14
CA VAL A 294 -26.09 -17.98 -5.15
C VAL A 294 -25.46 -17.90 -3.76
N ARG A 295 -26.25 -17.78 -2.68
CA ARG A 295 -25.73 -17.80 -1.31
C ARG A 295 -24.93 -19.07 -1.03
N ARG A 296 -25.51 -20.25 -1.33
CA ARG A 296 -24.83 -21.55 -1.15
C ARG A 296 -23.53 -21.64 -1.97
N ASP A 297 -23.54 -21.14 -3.21
CA ASP A 297 -22.36 -21.20 -4.07
C ASP A 297 -21.27 -20.19 -3.69
N LEU A 298 -21.62 -19.03 -3.13
CA LEU A 298 -20.66 -18.11 -2.51
C LEU A 298 -20.03 -18.68 -1.24
N GLU A 299 -20.81 -19.39 -0.41
CA GLU A 299 -20.27 -20.15 0.72
C GLU A 299 -19.31 -21.25 0.26
N ALA A 300 -19.67 -21.96 -0.81
CA ALA A 300 -18.84 -22.99 -1.41
C ALA A 300 -17.54 -22.41 -2.01
N LEU A 301 -17.63 -21.28 -2.71
CA LEU A 301 -16.48 -20.54 -3.24
C LEU A 301 -15.54 -20.08 -2.11
N ARG A 302 -16.09 -19.52 -1.04
CA ARG A 302 -15.31 -19.13 0.15
C ARG A 302 -14.57 -20.32 0.77
N LEU A 303 -15.22 -21.49 0.86
CA LEU A 303 -14.59 -22.71 1.35
C LEU A 303 -13.45 -23.17 0.42
N LEU A 304 -13.63 -23.01 -0.89
CA LEU A 304 -12.61 -23.29 -1.89
C LEU A 304 -11.43 -22.31 -1.76
N VAL A 305 -11.64 -21.03 -1.51
CA VAL A 305 -10.53 -20.07 -1.28
C VAL A 305 -9.73 -20.39 -0.01
N LEU A 306 -10.40 -20.73 1.10
CA LEU A 306 -9.74 -20.91 2.41
C LEU A 306 -8.97 -22.22 2.57
N ARG A 307 -9.29 -23.26 1.79
CA ARG A 307 -8.66 -24.59 1.94
C ARG A 307 -7.32 -24.64 1.20
N PRO A 308 -6.19 -24.97 1.86
CA PRO A 308 -4.91 -25.20 1.19
C PRO A 308 -4.97 -26.47 0.33
N ALA A 309 -4.30 -26.48 -0.82
CA ALA A 309 -4.21 -27.64 -1.71
C ALA A 309 -3.62 -28.90 -1.02
N ALA A 310 -2.65 -28.72 -0.11
CA ALA A 310 -1.94 -29.80 0.56
C ALA A 310 -2.81 -30.64 1.52
N ALA A 311 -4.00 -30.15 1.90
CA ALA A 311 -4.93 -30.91 2.73
C ALA A 311 -5.74 -31.84 1.81
N ARG A 312 -5.22 -33.06 1.55
CA ARG A 312 -5.84 -34.15 0.75
C ARG A 312 -7.26 -33.80 0.31
N SER A 313 -7.40 -33.33 -0.93
CA SER A 313 -8.66 -33.00 -1.56
C SER A 313 -9.61 -34.18 -1.42
N GLY A 314 -10.53 -34.13 -0.47
CA GLY A 314 -11.62 -35.10 -0.45
C GLY A 314 -12.43 -34.92 -1.74
N THR A 315 -12.98 -36.01 -2.28
CA THR A 315 -13.85 -36.03 -3.47
C THR A 315 -14.94 -34.94 -3.45
N ALA A 316 -15.40 -34.54 -2.25
CA ALA A 316 -16.35 -33.45 -2.05
C ALA A 316 -15.86 -32.06 -2.51
N LEU A 317 -14.56 -31.73 -2.37
CA LEU A 317 -14.01 -30.45 -2.80
C LEU A 317 -13.90 -30.40 -4.33
N SER A 318 -13.48 -31.51 -4.95
CA SER A 318 -13.42 -31.67 -6.41
C SER A 318 -14.81 -31.49 -7.02
N GLN A 319 -15.85 -32.09 -6.41
CA GLN A 319 -17.24 -31.91 -6.83
C GLN A 319 -17.71 -30.46 -6.76
N VAL A 320 -17.37 -29.75 -5.68
CA VAL A 320 -17.70 -28.32 -5.53
C VAL A 320 -16.99 -27.50 -6.59
N ARG A 321 -15.67 -27.68 -6.76
CA ARG A 321 -14.87 -26.99 -7.79
C ARG A 321 -15.47 -27.22 -9.18
N ASN A 322 -15.73 -28.46 -9.55
CA ASN A 322 -16.27 -28.82 -10.87
C ASN A 322 -17.64 -28.17 -11.10
N ARG A 323 -18.51 -28.16 -10.08
CA ARG A 323 -19.81 -27.49 -10.16
C ARG A 323 -19.67 -25.98 -10.41
N LEU A 324 -18.81 -25.31 -9.65
CA LEU A 324 -18.63 -23.85 -9.78
C LEU A 324 -18.03 -23.49 -11.14
N LEU A 325 -17.03 -24.24 -11.61
CA LEU A 325 -16.42 -24.04 -12.94
C LEU A 325 -17.41 -24.28 -14.08
N GLY A 326 -18.35 -25.22 -13.94
CA GLY A 326 -19.41 -25.45 -14.91
C GLY A 326 -20.22 -24.19 -15.25
N TYR A 327 -20.44 -23.30 -14.28
CA TYR A 327 -21.17 -22.04 -14.53
C TYR A 327 -20.46 -21.09 -15.50
N ARG A 328 -19.13 -21.15 -15.62
CA ARG A 328 -18.38 -20.35 -16.59
C ARG A 328 -18.75 -20.73 -18.02
N GLU A 329 -18.95 -22.02 -18.26
CA GLU A 329 -19.21 -22.57 -19.59
C GLU A 329 -20.68 -22.69 -19.96
N GLU A 330 -21.54 -22.16 -19.10
CA GLU A 330 -22.99 -22.30 -19.19
C GLU A 330 -23.52 -23.71 -18.95
N ASP A 331 -22.71 -24.59 -18.34
CA ASP A 331 -23.17 -25.91 -17.90
C ASP A 331 -23.97 -25.79 -16.60
N ARG A 332 -25.16 -26.39 -16.58
CA ARG A 332 -26.09 -26.42 -15.43
C ARG A 332 -26.43 -25.04 -14.83
N LEU A 333 -26.51 -23.99 -15.65
CA LEU A 333 -26.93 -22.67 -15.16
C LEU A 333 -28.40 -22.72 -14.68
N PRO A 334 -28.69 -22.28 -13.43
CA PRO A 334 -30.06 -22.23 -12.95
C PRO A 334 -30.93 -21.26 -13.78
N PRO A 335 -32.23 -21.57 -13.99
CA PRO A 335 -33.15 -20.63 -14.61
C PRO A 335 -33.34 -19.43 -13.68
N ALA A 336 -32.88 -18.25 -14.11
CA ALA A 336 -32.90 -17.03 -13.32
C ALA A 336 -32.87 -15.80 -14.26
N PRO A 337 -33.20 -14.59 -13.76
CA PRO A 337 -33.04 -13.37 -14.54
C PRO A 337 -31.58 -13.19 -15.04
N PRO A 338 -31.36 -12.53 -16.19
CA PRO A 338 -30.02 -12.40 -16.79
C PRO A 338 -28.95 -11.86 -15.83
N ALA A 339 -29.30 -10.88 -14.99
CA ALA A 339 -28.39 -10.33 -13.98
C ALA A 339 -27.96 -11.36 -12.93
N VAL A 340 -28.84 -12.30 -12.55
CA VAL A 340 -28.52 -13.39 -11.61
C VAL A 340 -27.72 -14.49 -12.30
N GLN A 341 -28.00 -14.79 -13.57
CA GLN A 341 -27.19 -15.70 -14.38
C GLN A 341 -25.76 -15.18 -14.54
N ASP A 342 -25.58 -13.87 -14.71
CA ASP A 342 -24.25 -13.26 -14.75
C ASP A 342 -23.50 -13.44 -13.42
N VAL A 343 -24.18 -13.41 -12.27
CA VAL A 343 -23.56 -13.74 -10.98
C VAL A 343 -23.04 -15.19 -10.95
N PHE A 344 -23.81 -16.16 -11.44
CA PHE A 344 -23.33 -17.55 -11.55
C PHE A 344 -22.09 -17.67 -12.43
N ARG A 345 -22.07 -16.98 -13.58
CA ARG A 345 -20.88 -16.91 -14.45
C ARG A 345 -19.70 -16.27 -13.72
N GLY A 346 -19.93 -15.19 -12.98
CA GLY A 346 -18.92 -14.51 -12.15
C GLY A 346 -18.35 -15.41 -11.05
N ILE A 347 -19.19 -16.25 -10.42
CA ILE A 347 -18.73 -17.27 -9.47
C ILE A 347 -17.83 -18.29 -10.17
N GLY A 348 -18.18 -18.73 -11.39
CA GLY A 348 -17.35 -19.65 -12.18
C GLY A 348 -16.02 -19.03 -12.61
N GLU A 349 -16.01 -17.77 -13.05
CA GLU A 349 -14.77 -17.04 -13.36
C GLU A 349 -13.89 -16.87 -12.12
N THR A 350 -14.48 -16.56 -10.96
CA THR A 350 -13.72 -16.47 -9.69
C THR A 350 -13.17 -17.83 -9.29
N ALA A 351 -13.93 -18.92 -9.48
CA ALA A 351 -13.45 -20.28 -9.24
C ALA A 351 -12.27 -20.66 -10.15
N ARG A 352 -12.26 -20.23 -11.43
CA ARG A 352 -11.12 -20.40 -12.35
C ARG A 352 -9.90 -19.62 -11.86
N ALA A 353 -10.08 -18.35 -11.49
CA ALA A 353 -8.97 -17.54 -11.01
C ALA A 353 -8.35 -18.13 -9.73
N VAL A 354 -9.17 -18.67 -8.84
CA VAL A 354 -8.69 -19.38 -7.64
C VAL A 354 -7.98 -20.70 -8.00
N LEU A 355 -8.43 -21.41 -9.03
CA LEU A 355 -7.73 -22.60 -9.54
C LEU A 355 -6.35 -22.24 -10.11
N GLY A 356 -6.25 -21.22 -10.95
CA GLY A 356 -4.96 -20.73 -11.48
C GLY A 356 -4.02 -20.26 -10.37
N LEU A 357 -4.55 -19.52 -9.40
CA LEU A 357 -3.81 -19.12 -8.21
C LEU A 357 -3.32 -20.34 -7.40
N ARG A 358 -4.11 -21.40 -7.28
CA ARG A 358 -3.67 -22.62 -6.59
C ARG A 358 -2.57 -23.36 -7.36
N ILE A 359 -2.65 -23.43 -8.69
CA ILE A 359 -1.62 -24.06 -9.52
C ILE A 359 -0.30 -23.29 -9.40
N ALA A 360 -0.36 -21.96 -9.56
CA ALA A 360 0.81 -21.08 -9.46
C ALA A 360 1.48 -21.11 -8.09
N LEU A 361 0.68 -21.22 -7.03
CA LEU A 361 1.19 -21.14 -5.67
C LEU A 361 1.53 -22.53 -5.11
N ASP A 362 0.62 -23.49 -5.18
CA ASP A 362 0.75 -24.79 -4.52
C ASP A 362 1.32 -25.88 -5.46
N GLY A 363 1.54 -25.59 -6.74
CA GLY A 363 2.03 -26.53 -7.75
C GLY A 363 0.93 -27.41 -8.35
N PRO A 364 1.30 -28.45 -9.14
CA PRO A 364 0.37 -29.35 -9.79
C PRO A 364 -0.61 -29.99 -8.80
N GLN A 365 -1.89 -30.03 -9.19
CA GLN A 365 -2.99 -30.53 -8.35
C GLN A 365 -3.42 -31.93 -8.79
N ASP A 366 -4.15 -32.65 -7.96
CA ASP A 366 -4.77 -33.93 -8.34
C ASP A 366 -5.86 -33.70 -9.41
N GLU A 367 -5.74 -34.42 -10.53
CA GLU A 367 -6.58 -34.31 -11.73
C GLU A 367 -7.59 -35.46 -11.86
N SER A 368 -7.51 -36.48 -11.00
CA SER A 368 -8.28 -37.72 -11.12
C SER A 368 -9.80 -37.52 -11.08
N ASP A 369 -10.26 -36.49 -10.39
CA ASP A 369 -11.68 -36.12 -10.25
C ASP A 369 -12.09 -34.90 -11.12
N ASP A 370 -11.28 -34.49 -12.10
CA ASP A 370 -11.58 -33.32 -12.94
C ASP A 370 -12.77 -33.60 -13.89
N SER A 371 -13.76 -32.70 -13.93
CA SER A 371 -14.80 -32.73 -14.96
C SER A 371 -14.24 -32.24 -16.31
N PRO A 372 -14.88 -32.50 -17.46
CA PRO A 372 -14.42 -32.01 -18.76
C PRO A 372 -14.24 -30.48 -18.83
N GLU A 373 -15.05 -29.72 -18.10
CA GLU A 373 -14.96 -28.25 -17.98
C GLU A 373 -13.76 -27.83 -17.12
N THR A 374 -13.45 -28.63 -16.10
CA THR A 374 -12.30 -28.40 -15.22
C THR A 374 -10.99 -28.70 -15.93
N ALA A 375 -10.94 -29.81 -16.68
CA ALA A 375 -9.80 -30.19 -17.51
C ALA A 375 -9.52 -29.12 -18.57
N ARG A 376 -10.54 -28.66 -19.31
CA ARG A 376 -10.38 -27.55 -20.28
C ARG A 376 -9.94 -26.25 -19.63
N SER A 377 -10.49 -25.92 -18.46
CA SER A 377 -10.06 -24.72 -17.73
C SER A 377 -8.60 -24.80 -17.32
N ARG A 378 -8.09 -25.99 -16.98
CA ARG A 378 -6.69 -26.26 -16.67
C ARG A 378 -5.80 -26.20 -17.91
N GLU A 379 -6.17 -26.87 -18.99
CA GLU A 379 -5.45 -26.82 -20.27
C GLU A 379 -5.31 -25.38 -20.79
N GLU A 380 -6.35 -24.55 -20.62
CA GLU A 380 -6.29 -23.12 -20.94
C GLU A 380 -5.30 -22.36 -20.04
N LEU A 381 -5.22 -22.69 -18.74
CA LEU A 381 -4.23 -22.10 -17.83
C LEU A 381 -2.81 -22.54 -18.17
N ASP A 382 -2.61 -23.83 -18.48
CA ASP A 382 -1.31 -24.37 -18.87
C ASP A 382 -0.84 -23.77 -20.22
N ALA A 383 -1.77 -23.55 -21.15
CA ALA A 383 -1.49 -22.85 -22.41
C ALA A 383 -1.16 -21.37 -22.19
N GLU A 384 -1.87 -20.68 -21.30
CA GLU A 384 -1.53 -19.31 -20.89
C GLU A 384 -0.14 -19.24 -20.24
N ASP A 385 0.18 -20.19 -19.35
CA ASP A 385 1.47 -20.24 -18.64
C ASP A 385 2.63 -20.52 -19.61
N ALA A 386 2.43 -21.38 -20.61
CA ALA A 386 3.42 -21.65 -21.66
C ALA A 386 3.71 -20.42 -22.56
N VAL A 387 2.75 -19.49 -22.70
CA VAL A 387 2.95 -18.23 -23.43
C VAL A 387 3.76 -17.22 -22.59
N ILE A 388 3.64 -17.26 -21.26
CA ILE A 388 4.37 -16.37 -20.34
C ILE A 388 5.88 -16.70 -20.32
N ASP A 389 6.25 -17.97 -20.49
CA ASP A 389 7.66 -18.40 -20.61
C ASP A 389 8.37 -17.86 -21.87
N ALA A 390 7.63 -17.36 -22.86
CA ALA A 390 8.15 -16.91 -24.15
C ALA A 390 8.37 -15.38 -24.27
N GLY A 391 8.16 -14.60 -23.21
CA GLY A 391 8.35 -13.14 -23.21
C GLY A 391 9.76 -12.71 -22.81
N GLU A 392 10.57 -12.27 -23.78
CA GLU A 392 11.85 -11.57 -23.54
C GLU A 392 11.63 -10.12 -23.07
N ALA A 393 12.53 -9.69 -22.19
CA ALA A 393 12.47 -8.48 -21.36
C ALA A 393 12.58 -7.14 -22.10
N ASP A 394 11.92 -6.11 -21.57
CA ASP A 394 12.45 -4.75 -21.64
C ASP A 394 12.02 -3.92 -20.41
N GLY A 395 12.93 -3.78 -19.44
CA GLY A 395 12.75 -2.94 -18.27
C GLY A 395 13.30 -1.54 -18.53
N ALA A 396 12.43 -0.59 -18.87
CA ALA A 396 12.81 0.80 -19.09
C ALA A 396 13.38 1.44 -17.81
N ALA A 397 14.66 1.80 -17.86
CA ALA A 397 15.32 2.58 -16.81
C ALA A 397 14.74 4.01 -16.78
N GLN A 398 14.11 4.37 -15.66
CA GLN A 398 13.60 5.73 -15.42
C GLN A 398 14.76 6.75 -15.39
N GLU A 399 14.60 7.85 -16.14
CA GLU A 399 15.54 8.96 -16.20
C GLU A 399 15.74 9.63 -14.83
N GLU A 400 16.92 9.46 -14.23
CA GLU A 400 17.25 10.13 -12.97
C GLU A 400 17.55 11.63 -13.18
N LEU A 401 16.54 12.50 -12.97
CA LEU A 401 16.69 13.96 -12.89
C LEU A 401 17.95 14.37 -12.11
N THR A 402 18.79 15.29 -12.60
CA THR A 402 20.09 15.65 -11.97
C THR A 402 20.05 17.01 -11.22
N GLY A 403 21.00 17.21 -10.29
CA GLY A 403 21.24 18.51 -9.62
C GLY A 403 20.27 18.89 -8.48
N LEU A 404 20.04 20.19 -8.29
CA LEU A 404 19.14 20.77 -7.27
C LEU A 404 17.65 20.43 -7.49
N ARG A 405 17.31 19.91 -8.67
CA ARG A 405 15.96 19.41 -9.00
C ARG A 405 15.68 18.04 -8.35
N ARG A 406 16.72 17.28 -7.94
CA ARG A 406 16.54 16.01 -7.23
C ARG A 406 15.80 16.21 -5.90
N PRO A 407 14.73 15.45 -5.64
CA PRO A 407 13.97 15.54 -4.39
C PRO A 407 14.81 15.36 -3.13
N THR A 408 15.84 14.50 -3.18
CA THR A 408 16.71 14.18 -2.04
C THR A 408 17.63 15.34 -1.65
N THR A 409 18.27 16.00 -2.61
CA THR A 409 19.13 17.18 -2.37
C THR A 409 18.31 18.34 -1.81
N ARG A 410 17.12 18.56 -2.35
CA ARG A 410 16.18 19.58 -1.86
C ARG A 410 15.72 19.31 -0.43
N ALA A 411 15.29 18.09 -0.14
CA ALA A 411 14.89 17.69 1.20
C ALA A 411 16.04 17.86 2.20
N ALA A 412 17.29 17.57 1.81
CA ALA A 412 18.45 17.77 2.67
C ALA A 412 18.64 19.24 3.06
N VAL A 413 18.49 20.16 2.12
CA VAL A 413 18.54 21.61 2.40
C VAL A 413 17.39 22.04 3.31
N GLN A 414 16.15 21.61 3.02
CA GLN A 414 14.97 21.95 3.81
C GLN A 414 15.10 21.48 5.26
N VAL A 415 15.51 20.22 5.46
CA VAL A 415 15.69 19.65 6.79
C VAL A 415 16.81 20.35 7.53
N ALA A 416 17.93 20.66 6.86
CA ALA A 416 19.04 21.38 7.47
C ALA A 416 18.60 22.76 7.98
N VAL A 417 17.93 23.56 7.14
CA VAL A 417 17.42 24.89 7.52
C VAL A 417 16.36 24.79 8.62
N GLY A 418 15.39 23.86 8.49
CA GLY A 418 14.38 23.64 9.52
C GLY A 418 14.98 23.20 10.86
N SER A 419 16.03 22.37 10.81
CA SER A 419 16.75 21.94 12.01
C SER A 419 17.54 23.09 12.63
N SER A 420 18.19 23.95 11.84
CA SER A 420 18.83 25.18 12.34
C SER A 420 17.83 26.10 13.04
N LEU A 421 16.65 26.30 12.46
CA LEU A 421 15.57 27.05 13.11
C LEU A 421 15.10 26.40 14.41
N ALA A 422 15.03 25.07 14.45
CA ALA A 422 14.64 24.32 15.64
C ALA A 422 15.72 24.34 16.74
N ILE A 423 17.01 24.41 16.38
CA ILE A 423 18.11 24.62 17.34
C ILE A 423 17.94 25.98 17.98
N VAL A 424 17.89 27.05 17.18
CA VAL A 424 17.77 28.43 17.67
C VAL A 424 16.50 28.60 18.50
N GLY A 425 15.34 28.18 17.99
CA GLY A 425 14.08 28.24 18.75
C GLY A 425 14.08 27.36 20.01
N GLY A 426 14.74 26.20 19.94
CA GLY A 426 14.82 25.25 21.03
C GLY A 426 15.69 25.76 22.18
N GLU A 427 16.77 26.48 21.89
CA GLU A 427 17.61 27.13 22.91
C GLU A 427 16.83 28.19 23.69
N PHE A 428 15.93 28.94 23.04
CA PHE A 428 15.06 29.91 23.72
C PHE A 428 14.03 29.24 24.64
N LEU A 429 13.61 28.01 24.33
CA LEU A 429 12.64 27.27 25.12
C LEU A 429 13.30 26.47 26.25
N SER A 430 14.40 25.77 25.95
CA SER A 430 15.17 24.95 26.88
C SER A 430 16.59 24.72 26.35
N SER A 431 17.56 25.39 26.98
CA SER A 431 18.99 25.22 26.70
C SER A 431 19.49 23.79 26.94
N GLN A 432 18.79 22.99 27.74
CA GLN A 432 19.19 21.61 28.05
C GLN A 432 18.57 20.55 27.13
N ARG A 433 17.53 20.88 26.34
CA ARG A 433 16.72 19.86 25.63
C ARG A 433 16.31 20.21 24.20
N TRP A 434 16.84 21.30 23.65
CA TRP A 434 16.64 21.75 22.27
C TRP A 434 16.74 20.63 21.21
N TYR A 435 17.56 19.60 21.44
CA TYR A 435 17.75 18.46 20.55
C TYR A 435 16.46 17.66 20.26
N TRP A 436 15.43 17.73 21.12
CA TRP A 436 14.13 17.10 20.88
C TRP A 436 13.25 17.85 19.86
N ALA A 437 13.36 19.18 19.80
CA ALA A 437 12.72 19.96 18.75
C ALA A 437 13.34 19.61 17.39
N VAL A 438 14.67 19.45 17.34
CA VAL A 438 15.40 19.05 16.13
C VAL A 438 15.03 17.63 15.70
N LEU A 439 14.95 16.67 16.64
CA LEU A 439 14.48 15.31 16.34
C LEU A 439 13.08 15.32 15.73
N THR A 440 12.19 16.16 16.25
CA THR A 440 10.84 16.32 15.69
C THR A 440 10.89 16.86 14.27
N CYS A 441 11.63 17.94 14.03
CA CYS A 441 11.81 18.50 12.69
C CYS A 441 12.33 17.43 11.71
N TRP A 442 13.39 16.72 12.08
CA TRP A 442 13.94 15.60 11.29
C TRP A 442 12.89 14.54 10.95
N ILE A 443 12.13 14.09 11.94
CA ILE A 443 11.19 12.98 11.76
C ILE A 443 10.03 13.39 10.85
N VAL A 444 9.58 14.65 10.92
CA VAL A 444 8.51 15.13 10.03
C VAL A 444 8.93 15.08 8.56
N PHE A 445 10.23 15.22 8.25
CA PHE A 445 10.76 15.07 6.89
C PHE A 445 11.16 13.63 6.47
N LEU A 446 11.07 12.65 7.38
CA LEU A 446 11.32 11.25 7.01
C LEU A 446 10.21 10.74 6.10
N ASN A 447 10.54 10.20 4.92
CA ASN A 447 9.57 9.66 3.96
C ASN A 447 8.43 10.64 3.59
N THR A 448 8.68 11.95 3.59
CA THR A 448 7.70 12.95 3.13
C THR A 448 8.23 13.71 1.93
N SER A 449 7.35 14.00 1.01
CA SER A 449 7.69 14.44 -0.34
C SER A 449 7.07 15.78 -0.71
N SER A 450 6.08 16.24 0.06
CA SER A 450 5.34 17.49 -0.13
C SER A 450 5.15 18.26 1.18
N THR A 451 4.91 19.57 1.08
CA THR A 451 4.64 20.44 2.23
C THR A 451 3.37 20.01 2.98
N GLY A 452 2.35 19.52 2.27
CA GLY A 452 1.12 19.01 2.87
C GLY A 452 1.34 17.74 3.71
N GLU A 453 2.16 16.80 3.23
CA GLU A 453 2.54 15.60 4.01
C GLU A 453 3.27 15.96 5.30
N ILE A 454 4.20 16.93 5.22
CA ILE A 454 4.96 17.44 6.37
C ILE A 454 3.99 18.04 7.41
N LEU A 455 3.02 18.85 6.97
CA LEU A 455 2.00 19.42 7.87
C LEU A 455 1.16 18.34 8.55
N VAL A 456 0.60 17.40 7.78
CA VAL A 456 -0.24 16.31 8.32
C VAL A 456 0.57 15.44 9.28
N LYS A 457 1.82 15.14 8.95
CA LYS A 457 2.70 14.34 9.80
C LYS A 457 3.09 15.07 11.08
N GLY A 458 3.38 16.38 11.00
CA GLY A 458 3.61 17.25 12.16
C GLY A 458 2.42 17.27 13.11
N TYR A 459 1.20 17.43 12.58
CA TYR A 459 -0.04 17.37 13.36
C TYR A 459 -0.24 16.01 14.03
N ARG A 460 -0.11 14.91 13.27
CA ARG A 460 -0.24 13.54 13.81
C ARG A 460 0.78 13.27 14.92
N ARG A 461 2.00 13.79 14.79
CA ARG A 461 3.03 13.73 15.84
C ARG A 461 2.57 14.45 17.09
N LEU A 462 2.13 15.70 16.94
CA LEU A 462 1.70 16.53 18.07
C LEU A 462 0.53 15.89 18.82
N LEU A 463 -0.49 15.44 18.09
CA LEU A 463 -1.64 14.74 18.66
C LEU A 463 -1.22 13.47 19.41
N GLY A 464 -0.36 12.65 18.81
CA GLY A 464 0.18 11.45 19.45
C GLY A 464 1.00 11.78 20.70
N THR A 465 1.84 12.81 20.66
CA THR A 465 2.63 13.26 21.82
C THR A 465 1.73 13.74 22.95
N VAL A 466 0.69 14.54 22.68
CA VAL A 466 -0.24 15.01 23.72
C VAL A 466 -0.94 13.83 24.39
N LEU A 467 -1.51 12.91 23.60
CA LEU A 467 -2.16 11.71 24.14
C LEU A 467 -1.17 10.81 24.89
N GLY A 468 0.07 10.70 24.38
CA GLY A 468 1.12 9.88 24.98
C GLY A 468 1.65 10.45 26.30
N VAL A 469 1.71 11.78 26.43
CA VAL A 469 2.01 12.46 27.70
C VAL A 469 0.94 12.14 28.73
N LEU A 470 -0.35 12.27 28.37
CA LEU A 470 -1.46 11.96 29.28
C LEU A 470 -1.43 10.49 29.73
N ALA A 471 -1.24 9.57 28.79
CA ALA A 471 -1.09 8.15 29.11
C ALA A 471 0.17 7.89 29.95
N GLY A 472 1.29 8.53 29.65
CA GLY A 472 2.53 8.42 30.42
C GLY A 472 2.36 8.84 31.88
N ILE A 473 1.58 9.90 32.15
CA ILE A 473 1.25 10.34 33.50
C ILE A 473 0.41 9.28 34.23
N VAL A 474 -0.64 8.78 33.59
CA VAL A 474 -1.54 7.76 34.17
C VAL A 474 -0.77 6.47 34.47
N LEU A 475 0.03 6.00 33.50
CA LEU A 475 0.81 4.79 33.63
C LEU A 475 1.89 4.94 34.71
N ALA A 476 2.64 6.05 34.73
CA ALA A 476 3.63 6.31 35.76
C ALA A 476 3.02 6.34 37.17
N GLY A 477 1.86 7.01 37.33
CA GLY A 477 1.14 7.04 38.60
C GLY A 477 0.65 5.66 39.05
N SER A 478 0.18 4.83 38.11
CA SER A 478 -0.35 3.49 38.39
C SER A 478 0.73 2.44 38.71
N VAL A 479 1.90 2.53 38.09
CA VAL A 479 2.97 1.53 38.24
C VAL A 479 3.76 1.75 39.54
N GLY A 480 3.79 2.99 40.06
CA GLY A 480 4.46 3.31 41.32
C GLY A 480 5.97 3.03 41.25
N GLN A 481 6.52 2.40 42.30
CA GLN A 481 7.95 2.07 42.42
C GLN A 481 8.31 0.67 41.91
N HIS A 482 7.41 -0.02 41.20
CA HIS A 482 7.66 -1.36 40.70
C HIS A 482 8.50 -1.33 39.40
N THR A 483 9.82 -1.37 39.55
CA THR A 483 10.80 -1.25 38.44
C THR A 483 10.59 -2.31 37.35
N TRP A 484 10.34 -3.57 37.73
CA TRP A 484 10.16 -4.67 36.78
C TRP A 484 8.89 -4.53 35.94
N THR A 485 7.79 -4.04 36.53
CA THR A 485 6.55 -3.81 35.79
C THR A 485 6.67 -2.60 34.87
N ALA A 486 7.34 -1.54 35.30
CA ALA A 486 7.65 -0.38 34.44
C ALA A 486 8.50 -0.80 33.24
N PHE A 487 9.50 -1.65 33.46
CA PHE A 487 10.36 -2.19 32.42
C PHE A 487 9.59 -3.06 31.40
N ALA A 488 8.80 -4.02 31.89
CA ALA A 488 7.98 -4.87 31.03
C ALA A 488 6.99 -4.02 30.20
N LEU A 489 6.39 -3.00 30.81
CA LEU A 489 5.47 -2.09 30.15
C LEU A 489 6.16 -1.26 29.06
N VAL A 490 7.39 -0.78 29.31
CA VAL A 490 8.19 -0.09 28.28
C VAL A 490 8.43 -1.00 27.07
N LEU A 491 8.79 -2.28 27.27
CA LEU A 491 8.95 -3.23 26.16
C LEU A 491 7.64 -3.46 25.40
N VAL A 492 6.50 -3.54 26.09
CA VAL A 492 5.17 -3.63 25.46
C VAL A 492 4.84 -2.39 24.64
N LEU A 493 5.12 -1.19 25.16
CA LEU A 493 4.89 0.06 24.42
C LEU A 493 5.83 0.18 23.21
N VAL A 494 7.09 -0.27 23.33
CA VAL A 494 8.02 -0.35 22.20
C VAL A 494 7.51 -1.33 21.13
N PHE A 495 7.01 -2.51 21.54
CA PHE A 495 6.35 -3.43 20.61
C PHE A 495 5.18 -2.74 19.89
N ALA A 496 4.28 -2.11 20.66
CA ALA A 496 3.10 -1.44 20.13
C ALA A 496 3.45 -0.28 19.18
N MET A 497 4.51 0.49 19.48
CA MET A 497 5.05 1.52 18.61
C MET A 497 5.44 0.97 17.24
N PHE A 498 6.23 -0.10 17.18
CA PHE A 498 6.69 -0.67 15.91
C PHE A 498 5.57 -1.41 15.17
N TYR A 499 4.69 -2.07 15.90
CA TYR A 499 3.53 -2.76 15.33
C TYR A 499 2.56 -1.77 14.65
N THR A 500 2.35 -0.60 15.26
CA THR A 500 1.43 0.43 14.73
C THR A 500 2.08 1.44 13.79
N ALA A 501 3.41 1.42 13.62
CA ALA A 501 4.13 2.39 12.78
C ALA A 501 3.62 2.49 11.34
N PRO A 502 3.30 1.39 10.62
CA PRO A 502 2.72 1.47 9.28
C PRO A 502 1.23 1.82 9.27
N LEU A 503 0.53 1.58 10.39
CA LEU A 503 -0.93 1.77 10.50
C LEU A 503 -1.32 3.20 10.81
N SER A 504 -0.69 3.80 11.81
CA SER A 504 -1.02 5.12 12.29
C SER A 504 0.18 5.76 12.95
N TYR A 505 0.66 6.82 12.31
CA TYR A 505 1.74 7.62 12.87
C TYR A 505 1.36 8.27 14.21
N THR A 506 0.07 8.58 14.42
CA THR A 506 -0.43 9.10 15.71
C THR A 506 -0.28 8.06 16.83
N LEU A 507 -0.67 6.81 16.58
CA LEU A 507 -0.53 5.71 17.55
C LEU A 507 0.95 5.40 17.83
N MET A 508 1.77 5.37 16.79
CA MET A 508 3.22 5.20 16.93
C MET A 508 3.84 6.29 17.81
N SER A 509 3.51 7.56 17.56
CA SER A 509 3.98 8.68 18.37
C SER A 509 3.44 8.64 19.80
N PHE A 510 2.19 8.21 19.99
CA PHE A 510 1.59 7.98 21.31
C PHE A 510 2.39 6.97 22.14
N PHE A 511 2.66 5.79 21.58
CA PHE A 511 3.40 4.74 22.28
C PHE A 511 4.85 5.14 22.57
N VAL A 512 5.51 5.87 21.65
CA VAL A 512 6.85 6.45 21.88
C VAL A 512 6.84 7.37 23.10
N THR A 513 5.91 8.32 23.13
CA THR A 513 5.88 9.34 24.18
C THR A 513 5.47 8.75 25.52
N ALA A 514 4.54 7.78 25.54
CA ALA A 514 4.19 7.05 26.75
C ALA A 514 5.39 6.24 27.29
N ALA A 515 6.14 5.56 26.41
CA ALA A 515 7.34 4.82 26.79
C ALA A 515 8.42 5.73 27.38
N LEU A 516 8.64 6.91 26.78
CA LEU A 516 9.55 7.93 27.30
C LEU A 516 9.10 8.46 28.67
N GLY A 517 7.80 8.67 28.89
CA GLY A 517 7.26 9.08 30.19
C GLY A 517 7.56 8.07 31.30
N LEU A 518 7.36 6.78 31.03
CA LEU A 518 7.74 5.70 31.96
C LEU A 518 9.25 5.63 32.17
N LEU A 519 10.04 5.83 31.12
CA LEU A 519 11.49 5.87 31.22
C LEU A 519 11.98 7.01 32.13
N TYR A 520 11.38 8.20 32.06
CA TYR A 520 11.73 9.30 32.99
C TYR A 520 11.37 9.00 34.43
N THR A 521 10.33 8.22 34.65
CA THR A 521 9.95 7.73 35.98
C THR A 521 11.03 6.78 36.52
N LEU A 522 11.51 5.85 35.70
CA LEU A 522 12.63 4.95 36.01
C LEU A 522 13.95 5.69 36.26
N LEU A 523 14.18 6.81 35.56
CA LEU A 523 15.36 7.65 35.71
C LEU A 523 15.25 8.66 36.88
N HIS A 524 14.17 8.62 37.68
CA HIS A 524 13.89 9.58 38.76
C HIS A 524 13.97 11.07 38.33
N THR A 525 13.73 11.35 37.05
CA THR A 525 13.75 12.71 36.46
C THR A 525 12.36 13.17 36.03
N TYR A 526 11.33 12.50 36.55
CA TYR A 526 9.93 12.79 36.25
C TYR A 526 9.50 14.14 36.83
N SER A 527 8.98 15.02 35.97
CA SER A 527 8.25 16.22 36.38
C SER A 527 7.17 16.58 35.35
N LEU A 528 6.09 17.22 35.82
CA LEU A 528 5.04 17.74 34.93
C LEU A 528 5.61 18.76 33.93
N SER A 529 6.58 19.58 34.36
CA SER A 529 7.26 20.54 33.48
C SER A 529 8.00 19.87 32.33
N VAL A 530 8.63 18.71 32.57
CA VAL A 530 9.32 17.93 31.52
C VAL A 530 8.35 17.41 30.46
N LEU A 531 7.15 17.00 30.88
CA LEU A 531 6.13 16.47 29.98
C LEU A 531 5.44 17.56 29.16
N VAL A 532 5.17 18.73 29.76
CA VAL A 532 4.66 19.90 29.02
C VAL A 532 5.70 20.37 28.01
N LEU A 533 6.97 20.43 28.41
CA LEU A 533 8.07 20.80 27.53
C LEU A 533 8.15 19.88 26.30
N ARG A 534 7.81 18.59 26.42
CA ARG A 534 7.76 17.66 25.26
C ARG A 534 6.72 18.07 24.23
N VAL A 535 5.57 18.57 24.67
CA VAL A 535 4.52 19.07 23.77
C VAL A 535 5.00 20.33 23.07
N GLU A 536 5.61 21.26 23.81
CA GLU A 536 6.15 22.51 23.26
C GLU A 536 7.28 22.27 22.26
N GLU A 537 8.26 21.41 22.57
CA GLU A 537 9.36 21.04 21.67
C GLU A 537 8.85 20.31 20.41
N THR A 538 7.82 19.47 20.55
CA THR A 538 7.20 18.79 19.40
C THR A 538 6.49 19.80 18.50
N ALA A 539 5.75 20.75 19.10
CA ALA A 539 5.08 21.81 18.36
C ALA A 539 6.08 22.71 17.64
N LEU A 540 7.15 23.13 18.33
CA LEU A 540 8.23 23.94 17.77
C LEU A 540 8.91 23.23 16.59
N GLY A 541 9.33 21.98 16.78
CA GLY A 541 9.98 21.21 15.71
C GLY A 541 9.08 21.01 14.49
N ALA A 542 7.79 20.75 14.70
CA ALA A 542 6.82 20.62 13.61
C ALA A 542 6.62 21.96 12.89
N ALA A 543 6.53 23.07 13.61
CA ALA A 543 6.41 24.41 13.05
C ALA A 543 7.65 24.79 12.23
N CYS A 544 8.86 24.58 12.75
CA CYS A 544 10.11 24.82 12.03
C CYS A 544 10.19 23.99 10.75
N GLY A 545 9.75 22.73 10.79
CA GLY A 545 9.72 21.87 9.61
C GLY A 545 8.73 22.35 8.54
N VAL A 546 7.53 22.78 8.94
CA VAL A 546 6.53 23.35 8.03
C VAL A 546 7.02 24.67 7.42
N ILE A 547 7.63 25.56 8.22
CA ILE A 547 8.23 26.80 7.75
C ILE A 547 9.32 26.51 6.71
N ALA A 548 10.24 25.60 7.00
CA ALA A 548 11.29 25.23 6.05
C ALA A 548 10.69 24.64 4.76
N ALA A 549 9.68 23.77 4.85
CA ALA A 549 9.03 23.20 3.68
C ALA A 549 8.20 24.20 2.87
N ALA A 550 7.69 25.26 3.49
CA ALA A 550 6.89 26.30 2.85
C ALA A 550 7.74 27.39 2.18
N PHE A 551 8.91 27.73 2.75
CA PHE A 551 9.73 28.85 2.29
C PHE A 551 11.05 28.45 1.61
N VAL A 552 11.60 27.27 1.91
CA VAL A 552 12.88 26.80 1.35
C VAL A 552 12.60 25.81 0.23
N LEU A 553 12.79 26.23 -1.03
CA LEU A 553 12.55 25.39 -2.22
C LEU A 553 11.15 24.70 -2.21
N PRO A 554 10.04 25.46 -2.12
CA PRO A 554 8.72 24.87 -1.93
C PRO A 554 8.29 24.00 -3.10
N VAL A 555 7.78 22.80 -2.79
CA VAL A 555 7.05 21.96 -3.75
C VAL A 555 5.57 22.15 -3.46
N ARG A 556 4.88 22.90 -4.32
CA ARG A 556 3.42 23.00 -4.25
C ARG A 556 2.85 21.61 -4.52
N THR A 557 2.08 21.08 -3.58
CA THR A 557 1.40 19.77 -3.69
C THR A 557 0.66 19.64 -5.01
N ASP A 558 0.03 20.73 -5.46
CA ASP A 558 -0.73 20.81 -6.71
C ASP A 558 0.12 20.43 -7.95
N ARG A 559 1.40 20.83 -8.05
CA ARG A 559 2.25 20.51 -9.22
C ARG A 559 2.60 19.03 -9.30
N ARG A 560 3.02 18.44 -8.18
CA ARG A 560 3.39 17.00 -8.15
C ARG A 560 2.18 16.11 -8.41
N THR A 561 1.02 16.48 -7.87
CA THR A 561 -0.23 15.77 -8.13
C THR A 561 -0.62 15.87 -9.60
N ASN A 562 -0.44 17.03 -10.24
CA ASN A 562 -0.68 17.19 -11.68
C ASN A 562 0.30 16.35 -12.52
N ASP A 563 1.60 16.33 -12.17
CA ASP A 563 2.58 15.50 -12.89
C ASP A 563 2.22 14.01 -12.81
N LEU A 564 1.88 13.51 -11.61
CA LEU A 564 1.45 12.11 -11.42
C LEU A 564 0.12 11.83 -12.12
N LEU A 565 -0.82 12.77 -12.13
CA LEU A 565 -2.09 12.66 -12.85
C LEU A 565 -1.85 12.52 -14.35
N VAL A 566 -0.94 13.33 -14.91
CA VAL A 566 -0.52 13.23 -16.31
C VAL A 566 0.10 11.86 -16.58
N THR A 567 0.99 11.36 -15.72
CA THR A 567 1.58 10.03 -15.88
C THR A 567 0.52 8.92 -15.89
N VAL A 568 -0.49 8.99 -15.00
CA VAL A 568 -1.61 8.03 -15.00
C VAL A 568 -2.39 8.09 -16.32
N LEU A 569 -2.66 9.30 -16.82
CA LEU A 569 -3.35 9.49 -18.09
C LEU A 569 -2.55 8.92 -19.26
N GLU A 570 -1.23 9.15 -19.31
CA GLU A 570 -0.34 8.58 -20.34
C GLU A 570 -0.33 7.05 -20.30
N ARG A 571 -0.21 6.44 -19.11
CA ARG A 571 -0.26 4.97 -18.99
C ARG A 571 -1.62 4.40 -19.32
N LEU A 572 -2.70 5.13 -19.03
CA LEU A 572 -4.05 4.74 -19.40
C LEU A 572 -4.23 4.73 -20.92
N ASP A 573 -3.65 5.73 -21.60
CA ASP A 573 -3.65 5.83 -23.06
C ASP A 573 -2.89 4.65 -23.68
N GLU A 574 -1.65 4.42 -23.25
CA GLU A 574 -0.77 3.35 -23.73
C GLU A 574 -1.47 1.97 -23.66
N VAL A 575 -2.03 1.62 -22.50
CA VAL A 575 -2.74 0.34 -22.30
C VAL A 575 -3.99 0.25 -23.16
N THR A 576 -4.78 1.34 -23.22
CA THR A 576 -6.07 1.31 -23.91
C THR A 576 -5.89 1.26 -25.42
N GLU A 577 -4.94 2.02 -25.96
CA GLU A 577 -4.56 2.00 -27.38
C GLU A 577 -4.05 0.62 -27.77
N ALA A 578 -3.08 0.06 -27.03
CA ALA A 578 -2.52 -1.25 -27.33
C ALA A 578 -3.58 -2.37 -27.24
N ALA A 579 -4.46 -2.35 -26.23
CA ALA A 579 -5.52 -3.33 -26.10
C ALA A 579 -6.55 -3.23 -27.23
N VAL A 580 -6.93 -2.01 -27.63
CA VAL A 580 -7.86 -1.77 -28.75
C VAL A 580 -7.24 -2.20 -30.09
N ASP A 581 -5.96 -1.92 -30.30
CA ASP A 581 -5.24 -2.30 -31.52
C ASP A 581 -5.09 -3.82 -31.64
N GLN A 582 -4.70 -4.51 -30.57
CA GLN A 582 -4.61 -5.98 -30.55
C GLN A 582 -5.98 -6.63 -30.81
N LEU A 583 -7.05 -6.16 -30.14
CA LEU A 583 -8.42 -6.63 -30.40
C LEU A 583 -8.88 -6.34 -31.84
N SER A 584 -8.33 -5.29 -32.45
CA SER A 584 -8.59 -4.90 -33.85
C SER A 584 -7.72 -5.62 -34.88
N GLY A 585 -6.94 -6.64 -34.45
CA GLY A 585 -6.08 -7.45 -35.31
C GLY A 585 -4.67 -6.91 -35.49
N GLY A 586 -4.21 -6.02 -34.60
CA GLY A 586 -2.82 -5.56 -34.51
C GLY A 586 -1.87 -6.64 -34.00
N THR A 587 -0.57 -6.32 -33.98
CA THR A 587 0.46 -7.22 -33.45
C THR A 587 0.22 -7.45 -31.95
N PRO A 588 0.22 -8.71 -31.45
CA PRO A 588 0.12 -8.97 -30.03
C PRO A 588 1.27 -8.32 -29.25
N VAL A 589 0.95 -7.61 -28.19
CA VAL A 589 1.92 -7.00 -27.25
C VAL A 589 1.60 -7.50 -25.83
N GLU A 590 2.57 -7.44 -24.92
CA GLU A 590 2.38 -7.81 -23.52
C GLU A 590 1.60 -6.70 -22.78
N LEU A 591 0.27 -6.84 -22.74
CA LEU A 591 -0.64 -5.81 -22.21
C LEU A 591 -0.72 -5.82 -20.67
N LEU A 592 -0.44 -6.97 -20.05
CA LEU A 592 -0.34 -7.11 -18.59
C LEU A 592 0.68 -6.16 -17.99
N ASP A 593 1.85 -6.00 -18.61
CA ASP A 593 2.90 -5.13 -18.08
C ASP A 593 2.54 -3.65 -18.21
N GLN A 594 1.93 -3.25 -19.32
CA GLN A 594 1.39 -1.89 -19.43
C GLN A 594 0.27 -1.64 -18.41
N ALA A 595 -0.62 -2.62 -18.19
CA ALA A 595 -1.68 -2.53 -17.19
C ALA A 595 -1.11 -2.40 -15.77
N ARG A 596 0.04 -3.03 -15.50
CA ARG A 596 0.77 -2.90 -14.24
C ARG A 596 1.42 -1.52 -14.08
N ASP A 597 2.00 -0.97 -15.13
CA ASP A 597 2.54 0.40 -15.13
C ASP A 597 1.44 1.42 -14.79
N LEU A 598 0.24 1.22 -15.33
CA LEU A 598 -0.94 2.03 -15.00
C LEU A 598 -1.33 1.91 -13.52
N ASP A 599 -1.40 0.69 -12.98
CA ASP A 599 -1.74 0.47 -11.56
C ASP A 599 -0.70 1.09 -10.62
N GLN A 600 0.59 0.99 -10.96
CA GLN A 600 1.67 1.59 -10.20
C GLN A 600 1.59 3.12 -10.23
N ALA A 601 1.37 3.71 -11.41
CA ALA A 601 1.16 5.16 -11.54
C ALA A 601 -0.05 5.64 -10.72
N LEU A 602 -1.15 4.86 -10.73
CA LEU A 602 -2.36 5.18 -9.98
C LEU A 602 -2.15 5.05 -8.46
N ALA A 603 -1.41 4.04 -8.01
CA ALA A 603 -1.00 3.88 -6.62
C ALA A 603 -0.14 5.05 -6.14
N ASP A 604 0.78 5.52 -6.97
CA ASP A 604 1.62 6.69 -6.69
C ASP A 604 0.79 7.99 -6.60
N LEU A 605 -0.16 8.19 -7.51
CA LEU A 605 -1.12 9.30 -7.46
C LEU A 605 -2.00 9.23 -6.20
N ARG A 606 -2.51 8.05 -5.83
CA ARG A 606 -3.31 7.83 -4.63
C ARG A 606 -2.52 8.13 -3.36
N ALA A 607 -1.25 7.71 -3.31
CA ALA A 607 -0.35 8.04 -2.21
C ALA A 607 -0.10 9.55 -2.11
N ALA A 608 0.12 10.23 -3.24
CA ALA A 608 0.35 11.67 -3.28
C ALA A 608 -0.88 12.51 -2.96
N THR A 609 -2.09 12.01 -3.25
CA THR A 609 -3.37 12.69 -2.96
C THR A 609 -3.92 12.39 -1.56
N GLN A 610 -3.40 11.38 -0.86
CA GLN A 610 -3.78 11.02 0.52
C GLN A 610 -3.79 12.22 1.50
N PRO A 611 -2.80 13.15 1.49
CA PRO A 611 -2.82 14.32 2.36
C PRO A 611 -3.97 15.28 2.04
N LEU A 612 -4.31 15.43 0.76
CA LEU A 612 -5.40 16.31 0.30
C LEU A 612 -6.77 15.73 0.67
N THR A 613 -6.91 14.41 0.67
CA THR A 613 -8.16 13.72 0.98
C THR A 613 -8.41 13.49 2.47
N HIS A 614 -7.48 13.94 3.33
CA HIS A 614 -7.55 13.79 4.79
C HIS A 614 -8.69 14.65 5.40
N PRO A 615 -9.41 14.16 6.42
CA PRO A 615 -10.53 14.89 7.04
C PRO A 615 -10.17 16.27 7.61
N ILE A 616 -8.90 16.48 7.93
CA ILE A 616 -8.38 17.69 8.59
C ILE A 616 -8.00 18.77 7.57
N THR A 617 -7.96 18.45 6.28
CA THR A 617 -7.65 19.44 5.24
C THR A 617 -8.73 20.52 5.24
N PRO A 618 -8.38 21.81 5.41
CA PRO A 618 -9.36 22.90 5.59
C PRO A 618 -10.23 23.14 4.35
N LEU A 619 -9.84 22.61 3.19
CA LEU A 619 -10.50 22.81 1.90
C LEU A 619 -11.35 21.59 1.52
N ARG A 620 -12.58 21.51 2.04
CA ARG A 620 -13.53 20.41 1.79
C ARG A 620 -13.77 20.18 0.28
N ALA A 621 -13.95 21.26 -0.49
CA ALA A 621 -14.15 21.17 -1.93
C ALA A 621 -12.98 20.47 -2.65
N ARG A 622 -11.73 20.80 -2.30
CA ARG A 622 -10.54 20.14 -2.89
C ARG A 622 -10.45 18.66 -2.53
N ARG A 623 -10.84 18.30 -1.30
CA ARG A 623 -10.88 16.91 -0.84
C ARG A 623 -11.89 16.08 -1.64
N ASP A 624 -13.09 16.61 -1.87
CA ASP A 624 -14.14 15.91 -2.60
C ASP A 624 -13.78 15.78 -4.09
N THR A 625 -13.23 16.83 -4.71
CA THR A 625 -12.70 16.77 -6.08
C THR A 625 -11.60 15.73 -6.22
N ALA A 626 -10.61 15.70 -5.32
CA ALA A 626 -9.51 14.74 -5.38
C ALA A 626 -10.00 13.28 -5.25
N ARG A 627 -10.96 13.02 -4.35
CA ARG A 627 -11.58 11.69 -4.21
C ARG A 627 -12.32 11.27 -5.46
N TYR A 628 -13.09 12.19 -6.03
CA TYR A 628 -13.87 11.94 -7.24
C TYR A 628 -12.98 11.66 -8.44
N VAL A 629 -11.90 12.43 -8.62
CA VAL A 629 -10.90 12.22 -9.69
C VAL A 629 -10.21 10.86 -9.54
N VAL A 630 -9.73 10.51 -8.33
CA VAL A 630 -9.08 9.21 -8.10
C VAL A 630 -10.06 8.05 -8.34
N ALA A 631 -11.31 8.15 -7.89
CA ALA A 631 -12.33 7.11 -8.13
C ALA A 631 -12.66 6.93 -9.62
N LEU A 632 -12.73 8.02 -10.39
CA LEU A 632 -12.91 7.97 -11.84
C LEU A 632 -11.70 7.30 -12.52
N LEU A 633 -10.47 7.62 -12.11
CA LEU A 633 -9.26 6.98 -12.65
C LEU A 633 -9.17 5.50 -12.28
N GLU A 634 -9.55 5.10 -11.06
CA GLU A 634 -9.67 3.70 -10.65
C GLU A 634 -10.69 2.95 -11.53
N THR A 635 -11.81 3.61 -11.86
CA THR A 635 -12.83 3.06 -12.76
C THR A 635 -12.31 2.93 -14.21
N CYS A 636 -11.57 3.93 -14.71
CA CYS A 636 -10.90 3.86 -16.02
C CYS A 636 -9.88 2.72 -16.04
N ALA A 637 -9.04 2.61 -15.02
CA ALA A 637 -8.02 1.56 -14.90
C ALA A 637 -8.65 0.17 -14.85
N TYR A 638 -9.76 -0.02 -14.11
CA TYR A 638 -10.52 -1.27 -14.13
C TYR A 638 -10.97 -1.67 -15.55
N HIS A 639 -11.49 -0.71 -16.31
CA HIS A 639 -11.94 -0.96 -17.68
C HIS A 639 -10.77 -1.20 -18.64
N ALA A 640 -9.67 -0.47 -18.52
CA ALA A 640 -8.45 -0.70 -19.28
C ALA A 640 -7.85 -2.09 -18.99
N ARG A 641 -7.75 -2.49 -17.72
CA ARG A 641 -7.32 -3.83 -17.30
C ARG A 641 -8.22 -4.93 -17.86
N SER A 642 -9.54 -4.71 -17.81
CA SER A 642 -10.52 -5.67 -18.35
C SER A 642 -10.39 -5.82 -19.87
N LEU A 643 -10.08 -4.73 -20.58
CA LEU A 643 -9.80 -4.74 -22.02
C LEU A 643 -8.49 -5.47 -22.32
N ALA A 644 -7.41 -5.13 -21.62
CA ALA A 644 -6.10 -5.77 -21.74
C ALA A 644 -6.20 -7.30 -21.54
N ALA A 645 -6.84 -7.74 -20.44
CA ALA A 645 -7.04 -9.16 -20.16
C ALA A 645 -7.86 -9.87 -21.25
N THR A 646 -8.87 -9.20 -21.81
CA THR A 646 -9.67 -9.77 -22.91
C THR A 646 -8.87 -9.85 -24.22
N ALA A 647 -8.02 -8.87 -24.49
CA ALA A 647 -7.16 -8.79 -25.67
C ALA A 647 -6.06 -9.87 -25.66
N GLU A 648 -5.50 -10.19 -24.49
CA GLU A 648 -4.53 -11.27 -24.35
C GLU A 648 -5.14 -12.67 -24.51
N LEU A 649 -6.35 -12.88 -23.98
CA LEU A 649 -7.05 -14.17 -24.11
C LEU A 649 -7.49 -14.45 -25.55
N LEU A 650 -7.58 -13.42 -26.39
CA LEU A 650 -8.07 -13.51 -27.77
C LEU A 650 -7.12 -12.78 -28.74
N PRO A 651 -5.85 -13.23 -28.91
CA PRO A 651 -4.83 -12.48 -29.65
C PRO A 651 -5.22 -12.16 -31.10
N THR A 652 -6.09 -12.96 -31.71
CA THR A 652 -6.59 -12.77 -33.08
C THR A 652 -7.98 -13.41 -33.26
N HIS A 653 -9.04 -12.80 -32.70
CA HIS A 653 -10.40 -13.28 -32.97
C HIS A 653 -10.99 -12.63 -34.24
N PRO A 654 -11.39 -13.40 -35.27
CA PRO A 654 -11.80 -12.87 -36.58
C PRO A 654 -13.07 -12.00 -36.54
N SER A 655 -13.89 -12.10 -35.49
CA SER A 655 -15.13 -11.31 -35.33
C SER A 655 -14.95 -9.96 -34.62
N ILE A 656 -13.85 -9.77 -33.87
CA ILE A 656 -13.54 -8.50 -33.19
C ILE A 656 -12.60 -7.65 -34.05
N ALA A 657 -11.64 -8.31 -34.72
CA ALA A 657 -10.62 -7.69 -35.58
C ALA A 657 -11.17 -6.81 -36.72
N ALA A 658 -12.46 -6.95 -37.05
CA ALA A 658 -13.10 -6.29 -38.19
C ALA A 658 -14.06 -5.14 -37.82
N ASP A 659 -14.26 -4.78 -36.54
CA ASP A 659 -15.21 -3.70 -36.20
C ASP A 659 -14.56 -2.30 -36.29
N PRO A 660 -14.84 -1.47 -37.32
CA PRO A 660 -14.31 -0.12 -37.43
C PRO A 660 -14.79 0.82 -36.31
N ARG A 661 -15.84 0.45 -35.55
CA ARG A 661 -16.33 1.22 -34.41
C ARG A 661 -15.35 1.17 -33.24
N LEU A 662 -14.69 0.02 -33.03
CA LEU A 662 -13.74 -0.17 -31.93
C LEU A 662 -12.52 0.76 -32.07
N ARG A 663 -11.89 0.80 -33.26
CA ARG A 663 -10.77 1.72 -33.53
C ARG A 663 -11.17 3.20 -33.45
N ARG A 664 -12.38 3.57 -33.88
CA ARG A 664 -12.86 4.95 -33.76
C ARG A 664 -13.07 5.35 -32.30
N ALA A 665 -13.61 4.43 -31.49
CA ALA A 665 -13.78 4.67 -30.06
C ALA A 665 -12.42 4.76 -29.35
N GLY A 666 -11.47 3.88 -29.67
CA GLY A 666 -10.10 3.95 -29.15
C GLY A 666 -9.40 5.28 -29.47
N ARG A 667 -9.46 5.75 -30.73
CA ARG A 667 -8.91 7.07 -31.10
C ARG A 667 -9.55 8.21 -30.32
N ARG A 668 -10.89 8.23 -30.21
CA ARG A 668 -11.58 9.26 -29.43
C ARG A 668 -11.16 9.25 -27.95
N ILE A 669 -11.01 8.06 -27.37
CA ILE A 669 -10.53 7.90 -26.00
C ILE A 669 -9.12 8.50 -25.88
N GLY A 670 -8.19 8.17 -26.78
CA GLY A 670 -6.84 8.72 -26.74
C GLY A 670 -6.79 10.23 -26.95
N ASP A 671 -7.57 10.76 -27.89
CA ASP A 671 -7.72 12.20 -28.10
C ASP A 671 -8.25 12.91 -26.84
N ASN A 672 -9.24 12.30 -26.16
CA ASN A 672 -9.80 12.80 -24.90
C ASN A 672 -8.78 12.75 -23.76
N ILE A 673 -8.00 11.67 -23.64
CA ILE A 673 -6.93 11.55 -22.66
C ILE A 673 -5.86 12.62 -22.89
N ALA A 674 -5.42 12.80 -24.15
CA ALA A 674 -4.45 13.80 -24.54
C ALA A 674 -4.95 15.23 -24.24
N ALA A 675 -6.23 15.51 -24.50
CA ALA A 675 -6.85 16.80 -24.19
C ALA A 675 -6.86 17.09 -22.67
N ILE A 676 -7.23 16.10 -21.85
CA ILE A 676 -7.20 16.21 -20.40
C ILE A 676 -5.75 16.39 -19.91
N ALA A 677 -4.80 15.59 -20.39
CA ALA A 677 -3.40 15.69 -20.01
C ALA A 677 -2.79 17.06 -20.39
N ALA A 678 -3.14 17.60 -21.56
CA ALA A 678 -2.73 18.93 -21.99
C ALA A 678 -3.28 20.03 -21.09
N HIS A 679 -4.56 19.94 -20.67
CA HIS A 679 -5.17 20.90 -19.76
C HIS A 679 -4.62 20.83 -18.33
N VAL A 680 -4.25 19.63 -17.86
CA VAL A 680 -3.59 19.45 -16.55
C VAL A 680 -2.17 20.02 -16.55
N ARG A 681 -1.46 19.95 -17.69
CA ARG A 681 -0.13 20.56 -17.89
C ARG A 681 -0.21 22.09 -18.00
N ASP A 682 -1.21 22.60 -18.71
CA ASP A 682 -1.46 24.04 -18.89
C ASP A 682 -2.96 24.35 -18.82
N GLU A 683 -3.37 25.05 -17.77
CA GLU A 683 -4.76 25.47 -17.53
C GLU A 683 -5.31 26.36 -18.67
N HIS A 684 -4.46 26.95 -19.52
CA HIS A 684 -4.86 27.77 -20.67
C HIS A 684 -5.02 26.96 -21.97
N SER A 685 -4.81 25.64 -21.93
CA SER A 685 -5.02 24.78 -23.09
C SER A 685 -6.47 24.87 -23.59
N THR A 686 -6.62 25.09 -24.89
CA THR A 686 -7.92 25.12 -25.59
C THR A 686 -8.39 23.73 -26.03
N ALA A 687 -7.62 22.68 -25.72
CA ALA A 687 -8.00 21.30 -26.01
C ALA A 687 -9.30 20.96 -25.27
N ALA A 688 -10.26 20.38 -25.99
CA ALA A 688 -11.57 20.08 -25.47
C ALA A 688 -11.89 18.60 -25.64
N VAL A 689 -12.57 18.04 -24.65
CA VAL A 689 -13.04 16.65 -24.67
C VAL A 689 -14.24 16.54 -25.59
N GLU A 690 -14.24 15.55 -26.48
CA GLU A 690 -15.33 15.27 -27.40
C GLU A 690 -16.26 14.18 -26.86
N THR A 691 -17.57 14.47 -26.82
CA THR A 691 -18.58 13.45 -26.51
C THR A 691 -19.06 12.77 -27.79
N GLY A 692 -18.89 11.45 -27.89
CA GLY A 692 -19.39 10.66 -29.02
C GLY A 692 -20.83 10.17 -28.85
N PRO A 693 -21.47 9.64 -29.93
CA PRO A 693 -22.73 8.92 -29.81
C PRO A 693 -22.58 7.71 -28.89
N SER A 694 -23.57 7.47 -28.03
CA SER A 694 -23.57 6.34 -27.09
C SER A 694 -23.44 5.03 -27.87
N ILE A 695 -22.37 4.28 -27.61
CA ILE A 695 -22.12 2.98 -28.25
C ILE A 695 -23.30 2.02 -27.94
N ALA A 696 -23.94 2.15 -26.77
CA ALA A 696 -25.17 1.42 -26.43
C ALA A 696 -26.35 1.71 -27.37
N SER A 697 -26.53 2.95 -27.83
CA SER A 697 -27.58 3.29 -28.81
C SER A 697 -27.36 2.65 -30.20
N LEU A 698 -26.13 2.22 -30.48
CA LEU A 698 -25.76 1.47 -31.68
C LEU A 698 -25.87 -0.05 -31.48
N LEU A 699 -26.05 -0.51 -30.23
CA LEU A 699 -26.18 -1.93 -29.82
C LEU A 699 -27.64 -2.35 -29.60
N ASP A 700 -28.55 -1.44 -29.21
CA ASP A 700 -29.99 -1.69 -29.02
C ASP A 700 -30.74 -2.15 -30.31
N THR A 701 -30.05 -2.23 -31.44
CA THR A 701 -30.50 -2.93 -32.66
C THR A 701 -30.33 -4.47 -32.55
N GLU A 702 -30.74 -5.07 -31.43
CA GLU A 702 -30.74 -6.53 -31.28
C GLU A 702 -31.86 -7.17 -32.13
N VAL A 703 -31.47 -7.92 -33.15
CA VAL A 703 -32.32 -8.95 -33.78
C VAL A 703 -32.27 -10.19 -32.87
N PRO A 704 -33.41 -10.75 -32.41
CA PRO A 704 -33.41 -11.93 -31.55
C PRO A 704 -32.77 -13.14 -32.25
N GLY A 705 -31.71 -13.72 -31.66
CA GLY A 705 -31.14 -15.00 -32.09
C GLY A 705 -29.66 -15.03 -32.49
N THR A 706 -28.84 -14.03 -32.14
CA THR A 706 -27.40 -14.05 -32.44
C THR A 706 -26.66 -15.16 -31.68
N PRO A 707 -25.75 -15.92 -32.34
CA PRO A 707 -25.03 -17.04 -31.72
C PRO A 707 -24.08 -16.58 -30.60
N ARG A 708 -23.64 -17.55 -29.78
CA ARG A 708 -22.70 -17.50 -28.62
C ARG A 708 -21.52 -16.49 -28.73
N PHE A 709 -21.14 -16.07 -29.93
CA PHE A 709 -20.00 -15.19 -30.27
C PHE A 709 -20.28 -13.67 -30.19
N GLY A 710 -21.54 -13.20 -30.19
CA GLY A 710 -21.84 -11.76 -30.09
C GLY A 710 -21.51 -11.14 -28.71
N ARG A 711 -21.58 -11.94 -27.65
CA ARG A 711 -21.47 -11.48 -26.26
C ARG A 711 -20.09 -10.97 -25.86
N VAL A 712 -19.01 -11.49 -26.46
CA VAL A 712 -17.63 -11.06 -26.18
C VAL A 712 -17.37 -9.70 -26.79
N THR A 713 -17.76 -9.49 -28.05
CA THR A 713 -17.72 -8.19 -28.71
C THR A 713 -18.55 -7.16 -27.95
N ASP A 714 -19.75 -7.52 -27.49
CA ASP A 714 -20.57 -6.64 -26.65
C ASP A 714 -19.91 -6.33 -25.31
N ARG A 715 -19.16 -7.26 -24.72
CA ARG A 715 -18.41 -7.04 -23.47
C ARG A 715 -17.27 -6.05 -23.69
N VAL A 716 -16.49 -6.22 -24.76
CA VAL A 716 -15.40 -5.31 -25.16
C VAL A 716 -15.94 -3.91 -25.43
N LEU A 717 -16.97 -3.79 -26.27
CA LEU A 717 -17.58 -2.49 -26.61
C LEU A 717 -18.15 -1.78 -25.38
N ARG A 718 -18.69 -2.53 -24.41
CA ARG A 718 -19.14 -1.96 -23.14
C ARG A 718 -17.99 -1.42 -22.29
N HIS A 719 -16.86 -2.13 -22.19
CA HIS A 719 -15.70 -1.63 -21.46
C HIS A 719 -15.16 -0.34 -22.10
N VAL A 720 -15.08 -0.29 -23.43
CA VAL A 720 -14.69 0.91 -24.17
C VAL A 720 -15.67 2.06 -23.94
N GLN A 721 -16.98 1.80 -23.99
CA GLN A 721 -18.00 2.82 -23.72
C GLN A 721 -17.89 3.37 -22.30
N ARG A 722 -17.73 2.51 -21.29
CA ARG A 722 -17.62 2.94 -19.90
C ARG A 722 -16.35 3.73 -19.65
N LEU A 723 -15.25 3.35 -20.28
CA LEU A 723 -14.00 4.09 -20.22
C LEU A 723 -14.18 5.50 -20.80
N ASP A 724 -14.82 5.62 -21.98
CA ASP A 724 -15.14 6.92 -22.61
C ASP A 724 -16.06 7.79 -21.73
N GLU A 725 -17.16 7.21 -21.20
CA GLU A 725 -18.08 7.91 -20.28
C GLU A 725 -17.38 8.41 -19.01
N THR A 726 -16.50 7.59 -18.43
CA THR A 726 -15.76 7.90 -17.21
C THR A 726 -14.71 8.99 -17.46
N LEU A 727 -14.03 8.96 -18.61
CA LEU A 727 -13.09 10.01 -19.04
C LEU A 727 -13.80 11.35 -19.27
N VAL A 728 -14.96 11.35 -19.93
CA VAL A 728 -15.79 12.56 -20.05
C VAL A 728 -16.20 13.06 -18.65
N GLY A 729 -16.46 12.15 -17.71
CA GLY A 729 -16.70 12.45 -16.31
C GLY A 729 -15.56 13.18 -15.60
N LEU A 730 -14.30 13.01 -16.03
CA LEU A 730 -13.12 13.73 -15.51
C LEU A 730 -13.06 15.18 -15.98
N ALA A 731 -13.70 15.55 -17.09
CA ALA A 731 -13.65 16.91 -17.62
C ALA A 731 -14.21 17.95 -16.63
N ARG A 732 -15.33 17.62 -15.95
CA ARG A 732 -15.98 18.51 -14.98
C ARG A 732 -15.11 18.82 -13.74
N PRO A 733 -14.57 17.84 -12.99
CA PRO A 733 -13.74 18.11 -11.83
C PRO A 733 -12.39 18.79 -12.19
N LEU A 734 -11.87 18.54 -13.41
CA LEU A 734 -10.63 19.13 -13.90
C LEU A 734 -10.82 20.43 -14.68
N HIS A 735 -12.05 20.93 -14.82
CA HIS A 735 -12.41 22.15 -15.56
C HIS A 735 -12.02 22.13 -17.05
N VAL A 736 -11.88 20.95 -17.64
CA VAL A 736 -11.58 20.78 -19.07
C VAL A 736 -12.82 21.11 -19.90
N PRO A 737 -12.73 21.93 -20.95
CA PRO A 737 -13.86 22.27 -21.80
C PRO A 737 -14.37 21.01 -22.53
N VAL A 738 -15.70 20.89 -22.66
CA VAL A 738 -16.35 19.78 -23.37
C VAL A 738 -17.00 20.32 -24.65
N SER A 739 -16.59 19.78 -25.79
CA SER A 739 -17.16 20.09 -27.10
C SER A 739 -18.50 19.36 -27.26
N ALA A 740 -19.59 20.12 -27.47
CA ALA A 740 -20.88 19.53 -27.81
C ALA A 740 -20.81 18.86 -29.19
N PRO A 741 -21.48 17.71 -29.41
CA PRO A 741 -21.43 17.02 -30.68
C PRO A 741 -21.98 17.93 -31.78
N LYS A 742 -21.23 18.10 -32.88
CA LYS A 742 -21.77 18.73 -34.11
C LYS A 742 -22.92 17.86 -34.59
N ARG A 743 -24.14 18.39 -34.50
CA ARG A 743 -25.38 17.76 -34.98
C ARG A 743 -25.33 17.42 -36.46
#